data_AF-A0A2E6AHJ1-F1
#
_entry.id   AF-A0A2E6AHJ1-F1
#
_cell.length_a   1.000
_cell.length_b   1.000
_cell.length_c   1.000
_cell.angle_alpha   90.00
_cell.angle_beta   90.00
_cell.angle_gamma   90.00
#
_symmetry.space_group_name_H-M   'P 1'
#
loop_
_entity.id
_entity.type
_entity.pdbx_description
1 polymer ?
#
loop_
_entity_poly.entity_id
_entity_poly.type
_entity_poly.pdbx_seq_one_letter_code
_entity_poly.pdbx_strand_id
1 'polypeptide(L)'
;MIGTKTGRDRSIPCRRNKRARWQAIGRIGFCLLIAGWLFQARSAEALDLSIPRIGGDISRGLLGDGTGVVVGVVDSGIDDAHPALSGTDGLGQPRLVAERNFVPTEPENTGEDPHGHGTAVSGVILGRDDIYLGLAPDARYVNARALDADNGFDAGRWPENASGWAIDQGVDLLNLSLNFFSTSDSSSGGSFVFDRLLDWAAYDEPSVTSAVCIGNISDGSTDRNTPRSPAGSYNTIAVGQTGPDNYARLRTDSAFGPTSDGRMKPDIVAPGASITSARAVWETGSDFNNHSGCSFATPHVTGVLAQLVDKGRHLGQSTSPQVLKAVLLSGAEKSFHVDGTAWQPFQAFDSDGVWEATSPLDQQAGAGLVDAAATARIYLAGEQGAGDVSSIGWDENIVVRRQDYQFDLDVIGSATITTTLTWLRHVVRTDDGDGEVDSDDQFTLGLADDGLDNLDLELLADGVPVARSRSTVDNVEHLHWEITQSGRYTLQVQRVDVDNDGLDEPYAIAWLARGFLGDLVADGVIDVADIDQLSRIVRDGRYDNKADLDQDGQLDQRDRELWVTEVAGTYSGDANLDGVFDSDDIVHVFVIGQYLDDMAQNSGWSDGDWNGDGDFDAEDFVTAFVGGGYNLGPRATAVPESLSVWQVAVLGMLFLRRVYPNGGGDYPFLKPCRR
;
A
#
# COMPACT_ATOMS: atom_id res chain seq x y z
N MET A 1 22.08 -95.29 -25.34
CA MET A 1 23.26 -94.94 -24.50
C MET A 1 23.97 -93.76 -25.14
N ILE A 2 23.99 -92.63 -24.40
CA ILE A 2 25.06 -91.63 -24.16
C ILE A 2 26.31 -91.77 -25.05
N GLY A 3 26.97 -90.75 -25.62
CA GLY A 3 27.16 -89.31 -25.40
C GLY A 3 28.47 -88.94 -26.17
N THR A 4 29.01 -87.75 -26.31
CA THR A 4 28.75 -86.34 -25.95
C THR A 4 29.57 -85.50 -26.96
N LYS A 5 29.07 -84.33 -27.36
CA LYS A 5 29.73 -83.37 -28.28
C LYS A 5 30.22 -82.17 -27.48
N THR A 6 31.24 -81.47 -27.99
CA THR A 6 31.18 -80.02 -28.32
C THR A 6 32.46 -79.57 -29.05
N GLY A 7 32.28 -78.96 -30.24
CA GLY A 7 33.32 -78.37 -31.12
C GLY A 7 33.50 -76.86 -30.86
N ARG A 8 34.67 -76.24 -31.13
CA ARG A 8 35.18 -75.73 -32.44
C ARG A 8 34.19 -74.78 -33.13
N ASP A 9 34.57 -73.64 -33.73
CA ASP A 9 35.86 -73.18 -34.24
C ASP A 9 35.89 -71.65 -34.46
N ARG A 10 37.08 -71.14 -34.80
CA ARG A 10 37.55 -69.75 -34.96
C ARG A 10 37.13 -69.09 -36.30
N SER A 11 37.00 -67.75 -36.33
CA SER A 11 37.85 -66.83 -37.15
C SER A 11 37.46 -65.32 -37.12
N ILE A 12 38.48 -64.52 -36.76
CA ILE A 12 38.85 -63.07 -36.80
C ILE A 12 38.38 -62.33 -38.11
N PRO A 13 38.08 -60.98 -38.21
CA PRO A 13 38.83 -59.81 -37.67
C PRO A 13 38.06 -58.50 -37.29
N CYS A 14 38.86 -57.53 -36.79
CA CYS A 14 38.68 -56.07 -36.72
C CYS A 14 37.91 -55.44 -35.54
N ARG A 15 38.67 -54.74 -34.71
CA ARG A 15 38.25 -53.98 -33.51
C ARG A 15 37.43 -52.74 -33.87
N ARG A 16 36.22 -52.65 -33.31
CA ARG A 16 35.49 -51.39 -33.08
C ARG A 16 35.15 -51.33 -31.59
N ASN A 17 35.82 -50.44 -30.86
CA ASN A 17 35.70 -50.34 -29.40
C ASN A 17 34.37 -49.67 -29.05
N LYS A 18 33.35 -50.46 -28.67
CA LYS A 18 32.14 -49.95 -28.01
C LYS A 18 32.47 -49.64 -26.53
N ARG A 19 33.09 -48.48 -26.29
CA ARG A 19 33.18 -47.85 -24.96
C ARG A 19 32.79 -46.38 -25.08
N ALA A 20 31.49 -46.14 -25.19
CA ALA A 20 30.89 -44.81 -25.04
C ALA A 20 29.38 -44.98 -24.80
N ARG A 21 29.00 -45.68 -23.73
CA ARG A 21 27.58 -45.75 -23.30
C ARG A 21 27.38 -45.83 -21.79
N TRP A 22 28.39 -45.44 -21.02
CA TRP A 22 28.35 -45.40 -19.54
C TRP A 22 29.01 -44.14 -18.95
N GLN A 23 29.06 -43.03 -19.70
CA GLN A 23 29.53 -41.72 -19.20
C GLN A 23 28.47 -40.59 -19.29
N ALA A 24 27.22 -40.92 -19.60
CA ALA A 24 26.14 -39.93 -19.67
C ALA A 24 25.13 -40.00 -18.50
N ILE A 25 25.19 -41.04 -17.65
CA ILE A 25 24.26 -41.20 -16.51
C ILE A 25 24.87 -40.63 -15.21
N GLY A 26 26.19 -40.47 -15.12
CA GLY A 26 26.88 -39.93 -13.94
C GLY A 26 26.97 -38.41 -13.86
N ARG A 27 26.58 -37.66 -14.90
CA ARG A 27 26.61 -36.19 -14.92
C ARG A 27 25.24 -35.53 -14.71
N ILE A 28 24.15 -36.22 -15.05
CA ILE A 28 22.80 -35.73 -14.78
C ILE A 28 22.43 -35.93 -13.30
N GLY A 29 22.87 -37.02 -12.68
CA GLY A 29 22.68 -37.24 -11.24
C GLY A 29 23.51 -36.33 -10.34
N PHE A 30 24.65 -35.83 -10.79
CA PHE A 30 25.51 -34.93 -10.00
C PHE A 30 25.05 -33.46 -10.09
N CYS A 31 24.51 -33.02 -11.24
CA CYS A 31 23.87 -31.70 -11.34
C CYS A 31 22.53 -31.63 -10.59
N LEU A 32 21.75 -32.73 -10.52
CA LEU A 32 20.53 -32.77 -9.71
C LEU A 32 20.80 -32.87 -8.20
N LEU A 33 21.94 -33.42 -7.78
CA LEU A 33 22.35 -33.43 -6.38
C LEU A 33 22.97 -32.10 -5.92
N ILE A 34 23.59 -31.34 -6.83
CA ILE A 34 24.05 -29.97 -6.54
C ILE A 34 22.90 -28.96 -6.64
N ALA A 35 21.95 -29.13 -7.58
CA ALA A 35 20.72 -28.34 -7.62
C ALA A 35 19.81 -28.63 -6.41
N GLY A 36 19.77 -29.87 -5.92
CA GLY A 36 19.05 -30.22 -4.68
C GLY A 36 19.73 -29.78 -3.38
N TRP A 37 20.99 -29.31 -3.42
CA TRP A 37 21.69 -28.71 -2.28
C TRP A 37 21.80 -27.18 -2.38
N LEU A 38 21.61 -26.60 -3.58
CA LEU A 38 21.49 -25.15 -3.80
C LEU A 38 20.04 -24.65 -3.87
N PHE A 39 19.07 -25.56 -3.99
CA PHE A 39 17.68 -25.33 -3.61
C PHE A 39 17.40 -26.04 -2.28
N GLN A 40 18.01 -25.55 -1.20
CA GLN A 40 17.16 -25.35 -0.03
C GLN A 40 16.08 -24.41 -0.55
N ALA A 41 14.82 -24.83 -0.50
CA ALA A 41 13.72 -23.93 -0.74
C ALA A 41 14.03 -22.67 0.06
N ARG A 42 14.40 -21.57 -0.62
CA ARG A 42 14.28 -20.25 -0.04
C ARG A 42 12.86 -20.25 0.51
N SER A 43 12.70 -20.07 1.81
CA SER A 43 11.36 -19.86 2.37
C SER A 43 10.71 -18.82 1.46
N ALA A 44 9.51 -19.11 0.98
CA ALA A 44 8.81 -18.32 -0.03
C ALA A 44 8.35 -16.94 0.49
N GLU A 45 8.97 -16.46 1.55
CA GLU A 45 8.68 -15.24 2.30
C GLU A 45 9.99 -14.78 2.97
N ALA A 46 10.40 -13.56 2.66
CA ALA A 46 11.58 -12.86 3.17
C ALA A 46 11.44 -11.36 2.84
N LEU A 47 12.35 -10.49 3.32
CA LEU A 47 12.24 -9.04 3.10
C LEU A 47 12.28 -8.66 1.60
N ASP A 48 12.99 -9.44 0.78
CA ASP A 48 13.04 -9.33 -0.68
C ASP A 48 11.72 -9.71 -1.38
N LEU A 49 10.72 -10.20 -0.63
CA LEU A 49 9.37 -10.49 -1.11
C LEU A 49 8.32 -9.57 -0.46
N SER A 50 8.48 -9.24 0.82
CA SER A 50 7.53 -8.38 1.51
C SER A 50 7.56 -6.93 1.01
N ILE A 51 8.75 -6.39 0.70
CA ILE A 51 8.90 -5.03 0.18
C ILE A 51 8.27 -4.90 -1.22
N PRO A 52 8.60 -5.74 -2.21
CA PRO A 52 7.93 -5.67 -3.52
C PRO A 52 6.43 -5.94 -3.45
N ARG A 53 5.96 -6.82 -2.54
CA ARG A 53 4.53 -7.10 -2.39
C ARG A 53 3.72 -5.83 -2.05
N ILE A 54 4.29 -4.94 -1.26
CA ILE A 54 3.63 -3.68 -0.89
C ILE A 54 4.02 -2.53 -1.82
N GLY A 55 4.73 -2.78 -2.91
CA GLY A 55 5.25 -1.72 -3.80
C GLY A 55 6.30 -0.83 -3.15
N GLY A 56 7.02 -1.36 -2.15
CA GLY A 56 8.03 -0.63 -1.38
C GLY A 56 9.28 -0.24 -2.18
N ASP A 57 9.60 -1.02 -3.20
CA ASP A 57 10.66 -0.76 -4.19
C ASP A 57 10.24 0.33 -5.20
N ILE A 58 9.00 0.29 -5.66
CA ILE A 58 8.41 1.32 -6.54
C ILE A 58 8.35 2.67 -5.81
N SER A 59 7.75 2.69 -4.62
CA SER A 59 7.64 3.90 -3.80
C SER A 59 9.00 4.49 -3.43
N ARG A 60 10.02 3.66 -3.14
CA ARG A 60 11.39 4.15 -2.94
C ARG A 60 11.94 4.90 -4.17
N GLY A 61 11.64 4.45 -5.37
CA GLY A 61 12.02 5.14 -6.60
C GLY A 61 11.29 6.48 -6.81
N LEU A 62 10.05 6.59 -6.35
CA LEU A 62 9.19 7.76 -6.53
C LEU A 62 9.38 8.83 -5.44
N LEU A 63 9.45 8.37 -4.19
CA LEU A 63 9.46 9.20 -2.98
C LEU A 63 10.88 9.43 -2.44
N GLY A 64 11.81 8.52 -2.66
CA GLY A 64 13.16 8.57 -2.10
C GLY A 64 13.42 7.42 -1.14
N ASP A 65 14.64 7.38 -0.60
CA ASP A 65 15.16 6.29 0.22
C ASP A 65 15.30 6.65 1.71
N GLY A 66 14.65 7.73 2.14
CA GLY A 66 14.68 8.23 3.51
C GLY A 66 15.81 9.21 3.77
N THR A 67 16.43 9.76 2.72
CA THR A 67 17.53 10.73 2.84
C THR A 67 17.08 11.92 3.70
N GLY A 68 17.87 12.23 4.73
CA GLY A 68 17.57 13.37 5.62
C GLY A 68 16.41 13.14 6.59
N VAL A 69 15.92 11.91 6.73
CA VAL A 69 14.92 11.51 7.73
C VAL A 69 15.61 10.83 8.92
N VAL A 70 15.12 11.11 10.14
CA VAL A 70 15.59 10.49 11.38
C VAL A 70 14.46 9.67 12.01
N VAL A 71 14.70 8.38 12.20
CA VAL A 71 13.74 7.44 12.83
C VAL A 71 14.19 7.08 14.24
N GLY A 72 13.36 7.36 15.25
CA GLY A 72 13.55 6.82 16.59
C GLY A 72 13.03 5.38 16.67
N VAL A 73 13.91 4.44 16.99
CA VAL A 73 13.56 3.05 17.21
C VAL A 73 13.56 2.78 18.71
N VAL A 74 12.38 2.55 19.28
CA VAL A 74 12.22 2.21 20.70
C VAL A 74 12.03 0.70 20.81
N ASP A 75 13.10 -0.01 21.15
CA ASP A 75 13.14 -1.49 21.13
C ASP A 75 14.24 -2.02 22.09
N SER A 76 14.74 -3.24 21.87
CA SER A 76 15.78 -3.92 22.67
C SER A 76 17.20 -3.41 22.43
N GLY A 77 17.37 -2.48 21.49
CA GLY A 77 18.67 -1.95 21.05
C GLY A 77 18.87 -2.16 19.55
N ILE A 78 19.98 -1.66 19.03
CA ILE A 78 20.41 -1.84 17.64
C ILE A 78 21.90 -2.13 17.67
N ASP A 79 22.31 -3.24 17.07
CA ASP A 79 23.70 -3.48 16.74
C ASP A 79 24.12 -2.53 15.61
N ASP A 80 24.77 -1.43 15.99
CA ASP A 80 25.20 -0.37 15.09
C ASP A 80 26.51 -0.71 14.36
N ALA A 81 27.17 -1.83 14.72
CA ALA A 81 28.29 -2.40 14.01
C ALA A 81 27.87 -3.34 12.87
N HIS A 82 26.60 -3.77 12.85
CA HIS A 82 26.06 -4.61 11.80
C HIS A 82 26.26 -3.98 10.41
N PRO A 83 26.79 -4.71 9.39
CA PRO A 83 27.12 -4.13 8.08
C PRO A 83 25.95 -3.41 7.39
N ALA A 84 24.72 -3.92 7.56
CA ALA A 84 23.52 -3.31 6.98
C ALA A 84 23.02 -2.03 7.70
N LEU A 85 23.49 -1.75 8.92
CA LEU A 85 22.99 -0.66 9.78
C LEU A 85 24.07 0.39 10.14
N SER A 86 25.34 0.01 10.00
CA SER A 86 26.49 0.88 10.22
C SER A 86 26.73 1.89 9.09
N GLY A 87 27.70 2.78 9.30
CA GLY A 87 28.21 3.68 8.26
C GLY A 87 27.55 5.06 8.24
N THR A 88 27.50 5.66 7.05
CA THR A 88 26.96 7.00 6.81
C THR A 88 25.81 6.98 5.82
N ASP A 89 24.91 7.97 5.91
CA ASP A 89 23.91 8.23 4.87
C ASP A 89 24.56 8.75 3.56
N GLY A 90 23.74 8.99 2.54
CA GLY A 90 24.11 9.53 1.24
C GLY A 90 24.59 10.98 1.30
N LEU A 91 24.33 11.67 2.42
CA LEU A 91 24.86 13.00 2.73
C LEU A 91 26.17 12.97 3.53
N GLY A 92 26.69 11.77 3.82
CA GLY A 92 27.94 11.56 4.55
C GLY A 92 27.83 11.77 6.07
N GLN A 93 26.63 11.84 6.63
CA GLN A 93 26.40 11.92 8.08
C GLN A 93 26.35 10.50 8.68
N PRO A 94 26.83 10.31 9.93
CA PRO A 94 26.64 9.05 10.63
C PRO A 94 25.17 8.64 10.69
N ARG A 95 24.88 7.37 10.38
CA ARG A 95 23.51 6.85 10.42
C ARG A 95 22.95 6.81 11.84
N LEU A 96 23.76 6.40 12.82
CA LEU A 96 23.43 6.55 14.23
C LEU A 96 23.51 8.03 14.61
N VAL A 97 22.37 8.61 15.01
CA VAL A 97 22.25 10.00 15.47
C VAL A 97 22.57 10.11 16.95
N ALA A 98 21.93 9.26 17.74
CA ALA A 98 22.07 9.18 19.18
C ALA A 98 21.64 7.79 19.69
N GLU A 99 22.17 7.40 20.84
CA GLU A 99 21.75 6.19 21.54
C GLU A 99 21.61 6.42 23.05
N ARG A 100 20.68 5.72 23.68
CA ARG A 100 20.54 5.70 25.14
C ARG A 100 19.82 4.43 25.60
N ASN A 101 20.29 3.86 26.71
CA ASN A 101 19.65 2.73 27.37
C ASN A 101 18.77 3.18 28.55
N PHE A 102 17.50 2.76 28.54
CA PHE A 102 16.52 3.00 29.60
C PHE A 102 16.30 1.78 30.51
N VAL A 103 16.97 0.66 30.24
CA VAL A 103 16.96 -0.55 31.09
C VAL A 103 17.95 -0.36 32.25
N PRO A 104 17.49 -0.15 33.51
CA PRO A 104 18.37 0.29 34.60
C PRO A 104 19.43 -0.74 35.02
N THR A 105 19.23 -2.01 34.69
CA THR A 105 20.12 -3.11 35.08
C THR A 105 21.22 -3.38 34.06
N GLU A 106 21.25 -2.67 32.94
CA GLU A 106 22.12 -2.94 31.80
C GLU A 106 23.04 -1.74 31.49
N PRO A 107 24.16 -1.95 30.78
CA PRO A 107 25.11 -0.88 30.44
C PRO A 107 24.47 0.23 29.59
N GLU A 108 24.97 1.46 29.71
CA GLU A 108 24.46 2.61 28.93
C GLU A 108 24.62 2.45 27.41
N ASN A 109 25.64 1.70 26.95
CA ASN A 109 25.86 1.43 25.54
C ASN A 109 24.76 0.51 24.98
N THR A 110 24.15 0.90 23.86
CA THR A 110 23.11 0.12 23.18
C THR A 110 23.60 -0.58 21.92
N GLY A 111 24.84 -0.31 21.48
CA GLY A 111 25.44 -0.85 20.26
C GLY A 111 25.69 -2.36 20.25
N GLU A 112 25.53 -3.05 21.38
CA GLU A 112 25.37 -4.51 21.41
C GLU A 112 23.91 -4.80 21.80
N ASP A 113 23.07 -5.17 20.84
CA ASP A 113 21.67 -5.58 21.04
C ASP A 113 21.64 -7.06 21.49
N PRO A 114 21.57 -7.37 22.81
CA PRO A 114 21.79 -8.72 23.30
C PRO A 114 20.60 -9.64 23.05
N HIS A 115 19.42 -9.06 22.82
CA HIS A 115 18.21 -9.80 22.45
C HIS A 115 18.15 -9.99 20.92
N GLY A 116 18.45 -8.94 20.15
CA GLY A 116 18.51 -8.96 18.69
C GLY A 116 17.23 -8.54 17.97
N HIS A 117 16.17 -8.17 18.70
CA HIS A 117 14.88 -7.84 18.09
C HIS A 117 14.89 -6.44 17.47
N GLY A 118 15.44 -5.45 18.16
CA GLY A 118 15.50 -4.08 17.65
C GLY A 118 16.44 -3.96 16.44
N THR A 119 17.53 -4.73 16.40
CA THR A 119 18.38 -4.87 15.21
C THR A 119 17.59 -5.42 14.01
N ALA A 120 16.79 -6.46 14.23
CA ALA A 120 15.99 -7.06 13.16
C ALA A 120 14.86 -6.14 12.70
N VAL A 121 14.19 -5.44 13.61
CA VAL A 121 13.18 -4.42 13.31
C VAL A 121 13.80 -3.30 12.49
N SER A 122 14.97 -2.81 12.91
CA SER A 122 15.70 -1.75 12.22
C SER A 122 16.11 -2.14 10.81
N GLY A 123 16.50 -3.40 10.58
CA GLY A 123 16.84 -3.88 9.24
C GLY A 123 15.71 -3.76 8.21
N VAL A 124 14.44 -3.86 8.62
CA VAL A 124 13.28 -3.70 7.71
C VAL A 124 13.15 -2.24 7.23
N ILE A 125 13.44 -1.29 8.11
CA ILE A 125 13.39 0.15 7.80
C ILE A 125 14.67 0.55 7.06
N LEU A 126 15.83 0.23 7.63
CA LEU A 126 17.13 0.88 7.41
C LEU A 126 18.16 -0.03 6.71
N GLY A 127 17.87 -1.32 6.53
CA GLY A 127 18.87 -2.29 6.09
C GLY A 127 19.49 -1.92 4.74
N ARG A 128 20.82 -1.94 4.65
CA ARG A 128 21.58 -1.85 3.40
C ARG A 128 22.23 -3.18 3.07
N ASP A 129 21.61 -3.91 2.18
CA ASP A 129 22.09 -5.18 1.67
C ASP A 129 21.60 -5.37 0.22
N ASP A 130 22.32 -6.13 -0.58
CA ASP A 130 21.96 -6.38 -1.99
C ASP A 130 20.65 -7.19 -2.12
N ILE A 131 20.30 -7.98 -1.10
CA ILE A 131 19.11 -8.84 -1.08
C ILE A 131 18.08 -8.27 -0.11
N TYR A 132 18.47 -8.03 1.14
CA TYR A 132 17.57 -7.60 2.22
C TYR A 132 17.64 -6.09 2.43
N LEU A 133 17.39 -5.34 1.35
CA LEU A 133 17.37 -3.88 1.36
C LEU A 133 16.08 -3.38 2.04
N GLY A 134 16.21 -2.57 3.09
CA GLY A 134 15.09 -1.94 3.79
C GLY A 134 14.35 -0.90 2.95
N LEU A 135 13.21 -0.42 3.44
CA LEU A 135 12.38 0.57 2.73
C LEU A 135 13.03 1.96 2.64
N ALA A 136 13.64 2.41 3.73
CA ALA A 136 14.30 3.71 3.86
C ALA A 136 15.78 3.54 4.23
N PRO A 137 16.59 2.93 3.34
CA PRO A 137 17.97 2.57 3.64
C PRO A 137 18.88 3.80 3.88
N ASP A 138 18.50 4.99 3.44
CA ASP A 138 19.26 6.22 3.67
C ASP A 138 18.81 7.05 4.87
N ALA A 139 17.71 6.64 5.52
CA ALA A 139 17.34 7.21 6.80
C ALA A 139 18.41 6.95 7.87
N ARG A 140 18.50 7.92 8.79
CA ARG A 140 19.31 7.89 10.01
C ARG A 140 18.42 7.46 11.17
N TYR A 141 19.01 7.09 12.30
CA TYR A 141 18.25 6.55 13.42
C TYR A 141 18.75 6.98 14.80
N VAL A 142 17.81 7.04 15.74
CA VAL A 142 18.04 7.14 17.17
C VAL A 142 17.74 5.78 17.79
N ASN A 143 18.72 5.22 18.50
CA ASN A 143 18.60 3.92 19.18
C ASN A 143 18.18 4.14 20.64
N ALA A 144 16.87 4.05 20.89
CA ALA A 144 16.28 4.27 22.21
C ALA A 144 15.94 2.92 22.84
N ARG A 145 16.92 2.29 23.50
CA ARG A 145 16.75 0.96 24.08
C ARG A 145 15.84 1.01 25.30
N ALA A 146 14.72 0.29 25.22
CA ALA A 146 13.69 0.21 26.26
C ALA A 146 13.34 -1.23 26.67
N LEU A 147 13.93 -2.25 26.04
CA LEU A 147 13.70 -3.66 26.36
C LEU A 147 15.01 -4.33 26.79
N ASP A 148 14.92 -5.19 27.81
CA ASP A 148 16.06 -5.95 28.35
C ASP A 148 16.45 -7.15 27.45
N ALA A 149 17.49 -7.88 27.83
CA ALA A 149 17.98 -9.05 27.09
C ALA A 149 16.96 -10.20 26.93
N ASP A 150 15.88 -10.23 27.72
CA ASP A 150 14.77 -11.19 27.64
C ASP A 150 13.52 -10.59 26.96
N ASN A 151 13.67 -9.42 26.31
CA ASN A 151 12.60 -8.63 25.69
C ASN A 151 11.57 -8.08 26.69
N GLY A 152 11.96 -7.96 27.97
CA GLY A 152 11.14 -7.45 29.06
C GLY A 152 11.27 -5.95 29.27
N PHE A 153 10.24 -5.35 29.85
CA PHE A 153 10.20 -3.92 30.23
C PHE A 153 9.16 -3.65 31.33
N ASP A 154 9.25 -2.50 31.99
CA ASP A 154 8.49 -2.16 33.21
C ASP A 154 7.07 -1.61 32.94
N ALA A 155 6.25 -2.39 32.23
CA ALA A 155 4.82 -2.10 32.03
C ALA A 155 4.50 -0.69 31.45
N GLY A 156 5.45 -0.10 30.71
CA GLY A 156 5.26 1.12 29.94
C GLY A 156 6.32 2.20 30.21
N ARG A 157 6.91 2.26 31.41
CA ARG A 157 7.74 3.40 31.81
C ARG A 157 9.08 3.51 31.06
N TRP A 158 9.80 2.41 30.78
CA TRP A 158 11.01 2.45 29.96
C TRP A 158 10.69 2.86 28.51
N PRO A 159 9.68 2.27 27.83
CA PRO A 159 9.26 2.76 26.51
C PRO A 159 8.75 4.20 26.49
N GLU A 160 8.04 4.66 27.52
CA GLU A 160 7.56 6.05 27.65
C GLU A 160 8.75 7.02 27.68
N ASN A 161 9.70 6.81 28.60
CA ASN A 161 10.89 7.65 28.73
C ASN A 161 11.80 7.58 27.50
N ALA A 162 11.93 6.39 26.91
CA ALA A 162 12.71 6.20 25.69
C ALA A 162 12.10 6.94 24.48
N SER A 163 10.76 6.94 24.38
CA SER A 163 10.05 7.65 23.32
C SER A 163 10.16 9.16 23.48
N GLY A 164 9.95 9.68 24.69
CA GLY A 164 10.10 11.11 24.97
C GLY A 164 11.52 11.61 24.72
N TRP A 165 12.54 10.86 25.17
CA TRP A 165 13.93 11.20 24.84
C TRP A 165 14.25 11.14 23.35
N ALA A 166 13.70 10.17 22.61
CA ALA A 166 13.87 10.11 21.16
C ALA A 166 13.24 11.32 20.47
N ILE A 167 12.06 11.78 20.92
CA ILE A 167 11.43 13.04 20.48
C ILE A 167 12.38 14.22 20.72
N ASP A 168 13.00 14.30 21.90
CA ASP A 168 13.98 15.35 22.22
C ASP A 168 15.25 15.31 21.34
N GLN A 169 15.56 14.15 20.72
CA GLN A 169 16.63 14.05 19.72
C GLN A 169 16.24 14.59 18.33
N GLY A 170 14.99 15.05 18.16
CA GLY A 170 14.48 15.59 16.90
C GLY A 170 14.23 14.53 15.84
N VAL A 171 13.67 13.39 16.25
CA VAL A 171 13.20 12.36 15.31
C VAL A 171 11.98 12.85 14.55
N ASP A 172 11.82 12.34 13.32
CA ASP A 172 10.65 12.60 12.49
C ASP A 172 9.56 11.55 12.71
N LEU A 173 10.00 10.33 12.98
CA LEU A 173 9.18 9.15 13.09
C LEU A 173 9.59 8.32 14.31
N LEU A 174 8.63 7.68 14.96
CA LEU A 174 8.88 6.63 15.95
C LEU A 174 8.40 5.27 15.42
N ASN A 175 9.27 4.27 15.54
CA ASN A 175 8.91 2.87 15.37
C ASN A 175 8.78 2.19 16.74
N LEU A 176 7.57 1.75 17.08
CA LEU A 176 7.25 1.10 18.35
C LEU A 176 6.80 -0.34 18.09
N SER A 177 7.77 -1.25 17.91
CA SER A 177 7.52 -2.68 17.68
C SER A 177 7.25 -3.47 18.98
N LEU A 178 6.56 -2.84 19.92
CA LEU A 178 6.28 -3.31 21.28
C LEU A 178 4.83 -2.99 21.69
N ASN A 179 4.34 -3.66 22.73
CA ASN A 179 3.04 -3.38 23.35
C ASN A 179 2.94 -4.07 24.71
N PHE A 180 2.03 -3.60 25.58
CA PHE A 180 1.80 -4.21 26.90
C PHE A 180 0.34 -4.20 27.33
N PHE A 181 0.05 -5.06 28.32
CA PHE A 181 -1.21 -5.06 29.06
C PHE A 181 -1.18 -4.00 30.14
N SER A 182 -2.20 -3.14 30.19
CA SER A 182 -2.47 -2.38 31.40
C SER A 182 -3.05 -3.29 32.47
N THR A 183 -2.66 -3.08 33.72
CA THR A 183 -3.04 -3.95 34.85
C THR A 183 -4.54 -3.90 35.21
N SER A 184 -5.33 -3.01 34.59
CA SER A 184 -6.79 -2.89 34.80
C SER A 184 -7.65 -3.32 33.61
N ASP A 185 -7.17 -3.21 32.39
CA ASP A 185 -7.94 -3.44 31.17
C ASP A 185 -7.21 -4.36 30.20
N SER A 186 -7.95 -5.30 29.62
CA SER A 186 -7.40 -6.20 28.61
C SER A 186 -7.08 -5.48 27.29
N SER A 187 -7.68 -4.31 27.03
CA SER A 187 -7.60 -3.51 25.79
C SER A 187 -7.35 -2.03 26.10
N SER A 188 -6.52 -1.34 25.33
CA SER A 188 -6.30 0.11 25.44
C SER A 188 -7.37 0.90 24.67
N GLY A 189 -7.97 1.89 25.34
CA GLY A 189 -8.83 2.92 24.74
C GLY A 189 -8.12 4.26 24.55
N GLY A 190 -6.79 4.28 24.48
CA GLY A 190 -6.04 5.53 24.27
C GLY A 190 -5.99 6.42 25.51
N SER A 191 -6.03 5.86 26.72
CA SER A 191 -6.12 6.63 27.96
C SER A 191 -4.89 6.49 28.86
N PHE A 192 -3.97 5.58 28.55
CA PHE A 192 -2.74 5.40 29.31
C PHE A 192 -1.77 6.55 29.05
N VAL A 193 -0.81 6.73 29.96
CA VAL A 193 0.24 7.77 29.85
C VAL A 193 0.93 7.65 28.50
N PHE A 194 1.37 6.43 28.12
CA PHE A 194 2.00 6.25 26.83
C PHE A 194 1.12 6.59 25.62
N ASP A 195 -0.17 6.20 25.64
CA ASP A 195 -1.08 6.55 24.54
C ASP A 195 -1.17 8.08 24.38
N ARG A 196 -1.28 8.80 25.50
CA ARG A 196 -1.41 10.26 25.50
C ARG A 196 -0.11 10.99 25.21
N LEU A 197 1.03 10.43 25.59
CA LEU A 197 2.35 10.94 25.20
C LEU A 197 2.49 10.92 23.68
N LEU A 198 2.11 9.82 23.03
CA LEU A 198 2.16 9.72 21.57
C LEU A 198 1.07 10.55 20.89
N ASP A 199 -0.12 10.67 21.50
CA ASP A 199 -1.13 11.62 21.02
C ASP A 199 -0.60 13.07 21.05
N TRP A 200 0.06 13.48 22.14
CA TRP A 200 0.72 14.78 22.25
C TRP A 200 1.84 14.95 21.23
N ALA A 201 2.72 13.95 21.07
CA ALA A 201 3.85 14.04 20.15
C ALA A 201 3.41 14.23 18.69
N ALA A 202 2.27 13.67 18.30
CA ALA A 202 1.71 13.86 16.97
C ALA A 202 0.99 15.22 16.79
N TYR A 203 0.51 15.82 17.88
CA TYR A 203 -0.29 17.06 17.83
C TYR A 203 0.56 18.33 18.06
N ASP A 204 1.54 18.26 18.96
CA ASP A 204 2.38 19.40 19.32
C ASP A 204 3.54 19.57 18.33
N GLU A 205 4.11 20.77 18.26
CA GLU A 205 5.16 21.10 17.28
C GLU A 205 6.56 21.16 17.92
N PRO A 206 7.59 20.49 17.35
CA PRO A 206 7.56 19.73 16.09
C PRO A 206 6.82 18.39 16.21
N SER A 207 5.90 18.12 15.28
CA SER A 207 5.09 16.90 15.30
C SER A 207 5.87 15.64 14.91
N VAL A 208 5.58 14.52 15.57
CA VAL A 208 6.22 13.21 15.36
C VAL A 208 5.17 12.14 15.05
N THR A 209 5.29 11.48 13.90
CA THR A 209 4.39 10.36 13.54
C THR A 209 4.92 9.05 14.10
N SER A 210 4.05 8.25 14.71
CA SER A 210 4.43 6.95 15.30
C SER A 210 3.67 5.78 14.70
N ALA A 211 4.40 4.73 14.31
CA ALA A 211 3.83 3.43 13.95
C ALA A 211 3.98 2.44 15.13
N VAL A 212 2.92 1.72 15.46
CA VAL A 212 2.83 0.89 16.67
C VAL A 212 2.33 -0.52 16.37
N CYS A 213 3.02 -1.54 16.89
CA CYS A 213 2.58 -2.94 16.81
C CYS A 213 1.34 -3.17 17.68
N ILE A 214 0.23 -3.61 17.06
CA ILE A 214 -1.06 -3.76 17.75
C ILE A 214 -1.09 -4.85 18.84
N GLY A 215 -0.27 -5.88 18.70
CA GLY A 215 -0.24 -7.04 19.58
C GLY A 215 -0.07 -8.36 18.84
N ASN A 216 0.74 -9.26 19.42
CA ASN A 216 0.82 -10.67 19.04
C ASN A 216 0.06 -11.50 20.09
N ILE A 217 -0.93 -12.28 19.65
CA ILE A 217 -1.82 -13.07 20.50
C ILE A 217 -1.50 -14.56 20.34
N SER A 218 -1.28 -15.29 21.44
CA SER A 218 -1.02 -16.73 21.35
C SER A 218 -2.18 -17.46 20.67
N ASP A 219 -1.85 -18.38 19.75
CA ASP A 219 -2.83 -19.17 18.99
C ASP A 219 -3.82 -19.91 19.93
N GLY A 220 -5.12 -19.81 19.62
CA GLY A 220 -6.20 -20.34 20.45
C GLY A 220 -6.64 -19.47 21.63
N SER A 221 -6.06 -18.29 21.85
CA SER A 221 -6.55 -17.33 22.85
C SER A 221 -7.87 -16.68 22.43
N THR A 222 -8.77 -16.45 23.39
CA THR A 222 -10.00 -15.67 23.21
C THR A 222 -9.77 -14.16 23.22
N ASP A 223 -8.56 -13.71 23.56
CA ASP A 223 -8.25 -12.31 23.81
C ASP A 223 -7.79 -11.57 22.54
N ARG A 224 -8.22 -12.01 21.36
CA ARG A 224 -7.79 -11.40 20.08
C ARG A 224 -8.33 -9.98 19.87
N ASN A 225 -9.46 -9.67 20.50
CA ASN A 225 -10.15 -8.37 20.43
C ASN A 225 -9.56 -7.39 21.48
N THR A 226 -8.24 -7.26 21.53
CA THR A 226 -7.56 -6.43 22.53
C THR A 226 -6.37 -5.67 21.93
N PRO A 227 -6.60 -4.54 21.24
CA PRO A 227 -5.51 -3.62 20.94
C PRO A 227 -4.80 -3.23 22.24
N ARG A 228 -3.47 -3.39 22.27
CA ARG A 228 -2.67 -3.18 23.48
C ARG A 228 -2.03 -1.80 23.45
N SER A 229 -1.69 -1.26 24.62
CA SER A 229 -0.99 0.02 24.69
C SER A 229 0.39 -0.09 24.02
N PRO A 230 0.82 0.89 23.20
CA PRO A 230 0.14 2.15 22.91
C PRO A 230 -0.71 2.17 21.62
N ALA A 231 -1.03 1.01 21.03
CA ALA A 231 -1.78 0.91 19.78
C ALA A 231 -3.25 1.33 19.90
N GLY A 232 -3.73 1.60 21.12
CA GLY A 232 -5.02 2.21 21.38
C GLY A 232 -5.04 3.73 21.23
N SER A 233 -3.89 4.41 21.05
CA SER A 233 -3.83 5.85 20.83
C SER A 233 -4.64 6.29 19.59
N TYR A 234 -5.09 7.56 19.60
CA TYR A 234 -5.85 8.16 18.50
C TYR A 234 -4.92 8.56 17.34
N ASN A 235 -3.81 9.22 17.67
CA ASN A 235 -2.98 9.91 16.69
C ASN A 235 -1.88 9.02 16.09
N THR A 236 -1.63 7.85 16.69
CA THR A 236 -0.70 6.86 16.15
C THR A 236 -1.30 6.05 15.01
N ILE A 237 -0.42 5.35 14.28
CA ILE A 237 -0.78 4.35 13.28
C ILE A 237 -0.52 2.96 13.88
N ALA A 238 -1.58 2.32 14.36
CA ALA A 238 -1.54 0.94 14.83
C ALA A 238 -1.47 -0.02 13.63
N VAL A 239 -0.53 -0.95 13.69
CA VAL A 239 -0.18 -1.85 12.60
C VAL A 239 -0.45 -3.30 13.01
N GLY A 240 -1.37 -3.94 12.30
CA GLY A 240 -1.59 -5.38 12.33
C GLY A 240 -0.75 -6.10 11.28
N GLN A 241 -0.93 -7.42 11.16
CA GLN A 241 -0.03 -8.25 10.36
C GLN A 241 -0.72 -9.25 9.44
N THR A 242 -0.14 -9.40 8.25
CA THR A 242 -0.49 -10.44 7.28
C THR A 242 0.42 -11.66 7.37
N GLY A 243 -0.12 -12.79 6.93
CA GLY A 243 0.50 -14.11 6.95
C GLY A 243 1.38 -14.40 5.74
N PRO A 244 1.92 -15.63 5.66
CA PRO A 244 2.91 -16.02 4.64
C PRO A 244 2.33 -16.23 3.22
N ASP A 245 1.02 -16.27 3.03
CA ASP A 245 0.34 -16.51 1.73
C ASP A 245 0.40 -15.28 0.81
N ASN A 246 1.60 -14.96 0.30
CA ASN A 246 1.90 -13.72 -0.43
C ASN A 246 1.39 -12.46 0.30
N TYR A 247 1.35 -12.53 1.64
CA TYR A 247 0.82 -11.46 2.49
C TYR A 247 -0.63 -11.06 2.18
N ALA A 248 -1.38 -11.88 1.44
CA ALA A 248 -2.73 -11.58 0.96
C ALA A 248 -3.81 -11.73 2.05
N ARG A 249 -3.47 -12.41 3.16
CA ARG A 249 -4.40 -12.71 4.25
C ARG A 249 -3.84 -12.29 5.58
N LEU A 250 -4.73 -11.92 6.50
CA LEU A 250 -4.39 -11.66 7.89
C LEU A 250 -3.79 -12.87 8.61
N ARG A 251 -2.97 -12.63 9.63
CA ARG A 251 -2.41 -13.67 10.51
C ARG A 251 -3.32 -13.95 11.71
N THR A 252 -3.42 -15.20 12.13
CA THR A 252 -4.29 -15.64 13.24
C THR A 252 -3.87 -15.13 14.61
N ASP A 253 -2.64 -14.66 14.76
CA ASP A 253 -2.09 -14.09 15.99
C ASP A 253 -1.94 -12.57 15.92
N SER A 254 -2.44 -11.91 14.87
CA SER A 254 -2.66 -10.46 14.91
C SER A 254 -3.76 -10.15 15.92
N ALA A 255 -3.45 -9.28 16.88
CA ALA A 255 -4.47 -8.61 17.68
C ALA A 255 -5.29 -7.66 16.79
N PHE A 256 -6.50 -7.37 17.24
CA PHE A 256 -7.41 -6.46 16.55
C PHE A 256 -8.47 -5.90 17.52
N GLY A 257 -9.24 -4.93 17.06
CA GLY A 257 -10.20 -4.16 17.85
C GLY A 257 -11.54 -4.85 18.10
N PRO A 258 -12.51 -4.14 18.69
CA PRO A 258 -12.43 -2.74 19.11
C PRO A 258 -11.43 -2.47 20.26
N THR A 259 -11.00 -1.23 20.37
CA THR A 259 -10.43 -0.67 21.61
C THR A 259 -11.50 -0.65 22.72
N SER A 260 -11.13 -0.39 23.98
CA SER A 260 -12.09 -0.39 25.09
C SER A 260 -13.18 0.69 25.00
N ASP A 261 -12.92 1.76 24.24
CA ASP A 261 -13.84 2.86 23.92
C ASP A 261 -14.59 2.69 22.59
N GLY A 262 -14.38 1.57 21.87
CA GLY A 262 -15.19 1.18 20.72
C GLY A 262 -14.60 1.49 19.34
N ARG A 263 -13.45 2.16 19.25
CA ARG A 263 -12.75 2.45 18.00
C ARG A 263 -12.20 1.21 17.34
N MET A 264 -12.10 1.23 16.01
CA MET A 264 -11.49 0.13 15.26
C MET A 264 -9.97 0.33 15.18
N LYS A 265 -9.24 -0.73 15.53
CA LYS A 265 -7.79 -0.88 15.34
C LYS A 265 -7.51 -2.30 14.84
N PRO A 266 -6.49 -2.56 14.02
CA PRO A 266 -5.43 -1.64 13.63
C PRO A 266 -5.93 -0.57 12.65
N ASP A 267 -5.15 0.48 12.46
CA ASP A 267 -5.44 1.45 11.38
C ASP A 267 -5.11 0.80 10.03
N ILE A 268 -4.06 -0.02 9.95
CA ILE A 268 -3.59 -0.69 8.73
C ILE A 268 -2.90 -2.03 9.05
N VAL A 269 -2.74 -2.90 8.06
CA VAL A 269 -1.92 -4.11 8.19
C VAL A 269 -0.73 -4.12 7.23
N ALA A 270 0.34 -4.82 7.60
CA ALA A 270 1.53 -4.96 6.78
C ALA A 270 2.13 -6.38 6.89
N PRO A 271 3.07 -6.76 5.99
CA PRO A 271 3.76 -8.05 6.05
C PRO A 271 4.43 -8.30 7.42
N GLY A 272 3.99 -9.32 8.14
CA GLY A 272 4.52 -9.66 9.47
C GLY A 272 4.92 -11.12 9.64
N ALA A 273 4.83 -11.94 8.58
CA ALA A 273 5.22 -13.35 8.62
C ALA A 273 6.50 -13.61 7.84
N SER A 274 7.37 -14.43 8.42
CA SER A 274 8.59 -14.88 7.77
C SER A 274 9.45 -13.75 7.19
N ILE A 275 9.66 -12.66 7.92
CA ILE A 275 10.46 -11.51 7.48
C ILE A 275 11.93 -11.77 7.82
N THR A 276 12.77 -11.88 6.80
CA THR A 276 14.24 -12.06 6.96
C THR A 276 14.91 -10.71 7.05
N SER A 277 15.54 -10.40 8.19
CA SER A 277 16.15 -9.09 8.46
C SER A 277 17.46 -9.24 9.25
N ALA A 278 18.13 -8.11 9.52
CA ALA A 278 19.43 -8.04 10.18
C ALA A 278 19.44 -8.78 11.53
N ARG A 279 20.56 -9.44 11.84
CA ARG A 279 20.72 -10.25 13.06
C ARG A 279 21.85 -9.70 13.92
N ALA A 280 21.57 -9.35 15.17
CA ALA A 280 22.57 -8.79 16.10
C ALA A 280 23.77 -9.71 16.42
N VAL A 281 23.70 -11.02 16.14
CA VAL A 281 24.82 -11.95 16.38
C VAL A 281 25.45 -12.41 15.07
N TRP A 282 25.60 -11.48 14.13
CA TRP A 282 26.04 -11.71 12.75
C TRP A 282 27.48 -12.25 12.68
N GLU A 283 28.37 -11.83 13.57
CA GLU A 283 29.80 -12.19 13.55
C GLU A 283 30.06 -13.69 13.77
N THR A 284 29.07 -14.40 14.31
CA THR A 284 29.16 -15.83 14.62
C THR A 284 28.28 -16.72 13.73
N GLY A 285 27.56 -16.13 12.77
CA GLY A 285 26.54 -16.83 12.02
C GLY A 285 26.16 -16.18 10.69
N SER A 286 24.89 -16.31 10.31
CA SER A 286 24.31 -15.59 9.17
C SER A 286 24.05 -14.15 9.59
N ASP A 287 24.34 -13.18 8.73
CA ASP A 287 24.07 -11.76 8.98
C ASP A 287 22.57 -11.46 9.09
N PHE A 288 21.73 -12.35 8.55
CA PHE A 288 20.28 -12.20 8.56
C PHE A 288 19.59 -13.42 9.16
N ASN A 289 18.44 -13.21 9.79
CA ASN A 289 17.55 -14.27 10.26
C ASN A 289 16.08 -13.91 10.08
N ASN A 290 15.24 -14.95 10.14
CA ASN A 290 13.82 -14.86 9.89
C ASN A 290 13.03 -14.62 11.18
N HIS A 291 12.04 -13.75 11.11
CA HIS A 291 11.18 -13.38 12.24
C HIS A 291 9.71 -13.26 11.83
N SER A 292 8.81 -13.22 12.82
CA SER A 292 7.38 -13.01 12.60
C SER A 292 6.74 -12.27 13.78
N GLY A 293 5.75 -11.43 13.50
CA GLY A 293 5.06 -10.60 14.48
C GLY A 293 4.63 -9.26 13.89
N CYS A 294 3.67 -8.57 14.54
CA CYS A 294 3.38 -7.19 14.18
C CYS A 294 4.60 -6.27 14.39
N SER A 295 5.57 -6.71 15.19
CA SER A 295 6.87 -6.09 15.35
C SER A 295 7.65 -6.00 14.03
N PHE A 296 7.35 -6.87 13.06
CA PHE A 296 7.93 -6.84 11.72
C PHE A 296 7.00 -6.24 10.67
N ALA A 297 5.70 -6.15 10.94
CA ALA A 297 4.74 -5.38 10.13
C ALA A 297 4.91 -3.86 10.34
N THR A 298 5.06 -3.43 11.59
CA THR A 298 5.24 -2.02 12.00
C THR A 298 6.38 -1.31 11.25
N PRO A 299 7.61 -1.87 11.15
CA PRO A 299 8.68 -1.22 10.42
C PRO A 299 8.46 -1.14 8.90
N HIS A 300 7.58 -1.95 8.30
CA HIS A 300 7.18 -1.72 6.91
C HIS A 300 6.44 -0.38 6.79
N VAL A 301 5.51 -0.10 7.70
CA VAL A 301 4.78 1.17 7.72
C VAL A 301 5.72 2.33 8.01
N THR A 302 6.60 2.22 9.01
CA THR A 302 7.60 3.26 9.31
C THR A 302 8.50 3.57 8.11
N GLY A 303 8.90 2.54 7.36
CA GLY A 303 9.70 2.71 6.15
C GLY A 303 8.99 3.53 5.07
N VAL A 304 7.72 3.24 4.79
CA VAL A 304 6.91 4.01 3.83
C VAL A 304 6.72 5.46 4.30
N LEU A 305 6.48 5.66 5.60
CA LEU A 305 6.41 7.00 6.19
C LEU A 305 7.73 7.78 6.01
N ALA A 306 8.88 7.13 6.18
CA ALA A 306 10.17 7.78 6.00
C ALA A 306 10.38 8.22 4.54
N GLN A 307 9.93 7.43 3.56
CA GLN A 307 9.96 7.84 2.16
C GLN A 307 9.05 9.05 1.90
N LEU A 308 7.85 9.10 2.50
CA LEU A 308 6.95 10.27 2.39
C LEU A 308 7.57 11.53 3.00
N VAL A 309 8.20 11.43 4.18
CA VAL A 309 8.87 12.57 4.83
C VAL A 309 10.05 13.09 4.00
N ASP A 310 10.86 12.18 3.44
CA ASP A 310 11.96 12.51 2.51
C ASP A 310 11.41 13.33 1.32
N LYS A 311 10.43 12.77 0.61
CA LYS A 311 9.82 13.45 -0.55
C LYS A 311 9.18 14.77 -0.17
N GLY A 312 8.43 14.80 0.93
CA GLY A 312 7.72 15.98 1.42
C GLY A 312 8.66 17.15 1.66
N ARG A 313 9.78 16.89 2.33
CA ARG A 313 10.83 17.90 2.53
C ARG A 313 11.45 18.37 1.22
N HIS A 314 11.70 17.45 0.29
CA HIS A 314 12.25 17.80 -1.02
C HIS A 314 11.30 18.68 -1.85
N LEU A 315 10.00 18.41 -1.78
CA LEU A 315 8.97 19.16 -2.51
C LEU A 315 8.44 20.39 -1.76
N GLY A 316 8.72 20.51 -0.45
CA GLY A 316 8.07 21.50 0.41
C GLY A 316 6.59 21.21 0.67
N GLN A 317 6.19 19.94 0.59
CA GLN A 317 4.83 19.46 0.90
C GLN A 317 4.69 19.15 2.40
N SER A 318 3.45 19.11 2.89
CA SER A 318 3.17 18.75 4.27
C SER A 318 3.63 17.33 4.61
N THR A 319 4.23 17.19 5.79
CA THR A 319 4.62 15.92 6.40
C THR A 319 3.91 15.73 7.75
N SER A 320 2.77 16.39 7.95
CA SER A 320 2.04 16.30 9.21
C SER A 320 1.50 14.88 9.46
N PRO A 321 1.32 14.46 10.72
CA PRO A 321 0.81 13.13 11.04
C PRO A 321 -0.58 12.85 10.44
N GLN A 322 -1.44 13.87 10.31
CA GLN A 322 -2.75 13.76 9.66
C GLN A 322 -2.59 13.39 8.18
N VAL A 323 -1.77 14.16 7.44
CA VAL A 323 -1.55 13.92 5.99
C VAL A 323 -0.94 12.55 5.78
N LEU A 324 0.12 12.22 6.52
CA LEU A 324 0.80 10.92 6.38
C LEU A 324 -0.15 9.75 6.66
N LYS A 325 -1.02 9.86 7.67
CA LYS A 325 -2.03 8.85 7.98
C LYS A 325 -3.12 8.78 6.90
N ALA A 326 -3.69 9.90 6.49
CA ALA A 326 -4.76 9.95 5.49
C ALA A 326 -4.32 9.32 4.14
N VAL A 327 -3.13 9.69 3.66
CA VAL A 327 -2.56 9.20 2.41
C VAL A 327 -2.29 7.69 2.48
N LEU A 328 -1.68 7.22 3.57
CA LEU A 328 -1.38 5.81 3.77
C LEU A 328 -2.65 4.94 3.80
N LEU A 329 -3.68 5.36 4.55
CA LEU A 329 -4.92 4.60 4.67
C LEU A 329 -5.76 4.64 3.38
N SER A 330 -5.72 5.75 2.63
CA SER A 330 -6.42 5.86 1.34
C SER A 330 -5.78 5.02 0.24
N GLY A 331 -4.46 4.82 0.32
CA GLY A 331 -3.71 3.95 -0.59
C GLY A 331 -3.92 2.45 -0.35
N ALA A 332 -4.33 2.05 0.86
CA ALA A 332 -4.33 0.65 1.30
C ALA A 332 -5.15 -0.30 0.40
N GLU A 333 -4.54 -1.44 0.07
CA GLU A 333 -5.18 -2.54 -0.67
C GLU A 333 -6.11 -3.32 0.26
N LYS A 334 -7.36 -3.55 -0.17
CA LYS A 334 -8.35 -4.27 0.64
C LYS A 334 -7.97 -5.75 0.79
N SER A 335 -7.50 -6.12 1.98
CA SER A 335 -6.98 -7.47 2.29
C SER A 335 -8.07 -8.48 2.65
N PHE A 336 -7.75 -9.77 2.61
CA PHE A 336 -8.67 -10.83 3.06
C PHE A 336 -8.45 -11.20 4.53
N HIS A 337 -9.52 -11.51 5.25
CA HIS A 337 -9.46 -12.11 6.57
C HIS A 337 -8.84 -13.51 6.52
N VAL A 338 -8.50 -14.05 7.70
CA VAL A 338 -7.96 -15.42 7.84
C VAL A 338 -8.85 -16.46 7.14
N ASP A 339 -10.17 -16.33 7.28
CA ASP A 339 -11.16 -17.26 6.72
C ASP A 339 -11.44 -17.05 5.22
N GLY A 340 -10.78 -16.05 4.60
CA GLY A 340 -10.93 -15.69 3.20
C GLY A 340 -12.11 -14.77 2.91
N THR A 341 -12.81 -14.28 3.93
CA THR A 341 -13.79 -13.20 3.74
C THR A 341 -13.09 -11.91 3.34
N ALA A 342 -13.77 -11.11 2.51
CA ALA A 342 -13.24 -9.85 2.02
C ALA A 342 -13.31 -8.77 3.10
N TRP A 343 -12.42 -7.79 2.98
CA TRP A 343 -12.47 -6.55 3.74
C TRP A 343 -13.86 -5.91 3.68
N GLN A 344 -14.34 -5.41 4.82
CA GLN A 344 -15.54 -4.59 4.92
C GLN A 344 -15.45 -3.73 6.19
N PRO A 345 -16.06 -2.53 6.22
CA PRO A 345 -16.18 -1.78 7.47
C PRO A 345 -16.86 -2.66 8.53
N PHE A 346 -16.45 -2.52 9.79
CA PHE A 346 -16.97 -3.36 10.86
C PHE A 346 -18.48 -3.20 11.06
N GLN A 347 -18.98 -1.96 10.91
CA GLN A 347 -20.41 -1.66 10.98
C GLN A 347 -20.79 -0.70 9.87
N ALA A 348 -21.68 -1.18 8.99
CA ALA A 348 -22.31 -0.38 7.96
C ALA A 348 -23.74 -0.87 7.67
N PHE A 349 -24.58 0.03 7.19
CA PHE A 349 -25.97 -0.26 6.83
C PHE A 349 -26.45 0.67 5.70
N ASP A 350 -27.52 0.28 5.02
CA ASP A 350 -28.24 1.17 4.10
C ASP A 350 -29.32 1.93 4.88
N SER A 351 -29.30 3.25 4.77
CA SER A 351 -30.30 4.15 5.34
C SER A 351 -30.93 4.98 4.22
N ASP A 352 -32.18 4.63 3.88
CA ASP A 352 -32.96 5.31 2.83
C ASP A 352 -32.24 5.41 1.47
N GLY A 353 -31.48 4.38 1.09
CA GLY A 353 -30.74 4.31 -0.18
C GLY A 353 -29.37 5.00 -0.14
N VAL A 354 -28.90 5.39 1.04
CA VAL A 354 -27.54 5.88 1.29
C VAL A 354 -26.81 4.85 2.15
N TRP A 355 -25.66 4.38 1.69
CA TRP A 355 -24.83 3.48 2.48
C TRP A 355 -24.07 4.27 3.55
N GLU A 356 -24.09 3.82 4.80
CA GLU A 356 -23.46 4.52 5.92
C GLU A 356 -22.62 3.54 6.76
N ALA A 357 -21.35 3.87 6.96
CA ALA A 357 -20.46 3.18 7.88
C ALA A 357 -20.33 3.96 9.20
N THR A 358 -20.55 3.30 10.33
CA THR A 358 -20.40 3.87 11.68
C THR A 358 -19.20 3.32 12.44
N SER A 359 -18.53 2.32 11.86
CA SER A 359 -17.21 1.84 12.27
C SER A 359 -16.43 1.60 10.97
N PRO A 360 -15.76 2.64 10.45
CA PRO A 360 -15.42 2.72 9.04
C PRO A 360 -14.22 1.85 8.64
N LEU A 361 -13.36 1.51 9.59
CA LEU A 361 -12.29 0.54 9.37
C LEU A 361 -12.79 -0.88 9.58
N ASP A 362 -12.16 -1.81 8.86
CA ASP A 362 -12.36 -3.23 9.09
C ASP A 362 -11.77 -3.62 10.46
N GLN A 363 -12.51 -4.45 11.19
CA GLN A 363 -12.14 -4.82 12.55
C GLN A 363 -10.75 -5.44 12.64
N GLN A 364 -10.35 -6.29 11.68
CA GLN A 364 -9.09 -7.03 11.73
C GLN A 364 -8.03 -6.43 10.81
N ALA A 365 -8.44 -5.87 9.67
CA ALA A 365 -7.55 -5.36 8.63
C ALA A 365 -7.33 -3.84 8.67
N GLY A 366 -8.08 -3.09 9.49
CA GLY A 366 -8.04 -1.63 9.43
C GLY A 366 -8.51 -1.11 8.07
N ALA A 367 -7.74 -0.24 7.43
CA ALA A 367 -7.97 0.21 6.06
C ALA A 367 -7.58 -0.85 5.01
N GLY A 368 -6.78 -1.85 5.36
CA GLY A 368 -6.26 -2.87 4.45
C GLY A 368 -4.74 -3.07 4.58
N LEU A 369 -4.17 -3.81 3.63
CA LEU A 369 -2.73 -4.00 3.48
C LEU A 369 -2.09 -2.71 2.96
N VAL A 370 -0.97 -2.31 3.56
CA VAL A 370 -0.18 -1.19 3.05
C VAL A 370 0.21 -1.40 1.59
N ASP A 371 -0.08 -0.39 0.77
CA ASP A 371 0.26 -0.31 -0.65
C ASP A 371 1.06 0.99 -0.83
N ALA A 372 2.37 0.86 -0.72
CA ALA A 372 3.31 1.97 -0.77
C ALA A 372 3.32 2.64 -2.16
N ALA A 373 3.08 1.90 -3.24
CA ALA A 373 2.99 2.46 -4.58
C ALA A 373 1.76 3.37 -4.72
N ALA A 374 0.57 2.90 -4.32
CA ALA A 374 -0.62 3.74 -4.32
C ALA A 374 -0.49 4.94 -3.36
N THR A 375 0.10 4.72 -2.19
CA THR A 375 0.43 5.79 -1.22
C THR A 375 1.31 6.86 -1.86
N ALA A 376 2.35 6.46 -2.60
CA ALA A 376 3.22 7.39 -3.32
C ALA A 376 2.48 8.18 -4.38
N ARG A 377 1.61 7.54 -5.18
CA ARG A 377 0.82 8.21 -6.21
C ARG A 377 -0.12 9.27 -5.63
N ILE A 378 -0.83 8.93 -4.54
CA ILE A 378 -1.69 9.90 -3.85
C ILE A 378 -0.85 11.10 -3.39
N TYR A 379 0.28 10.86 -2.73
CA TYR A 379 1.12 11.94 -2.21
C TYR A 379 1.68 12.85 -3.32
N LEU A 380 2.08 12.25 -4.44
CA LEU A 380 2.68 12.93 -5.59
C LEU A 380 1.67 13.63 -6.51
N ALA A 381 0.38 13.28 -6.41
CA ALA A 381 -0.69 14.08 -7.02
C ALA A 381 -0.74 15.51 -6.44
N GLY A 382 -0.13 15.72 -5.26
CA GLY A 382 0.03 17.02 -4.63
C GLY A 382 -1.20 17.46 -3.83
N GLU A 383 -0.97 18.46 -2.98
CA GLU A 383 -2.01 19.10 -2.17
C GLU A 383 -3.01 19.84 -3.06
N GLN A 384 -4.31 19.61 -2.83
CA GLN A 384 -5.41 20.18 -3.59
C GLN A 384 -6.46 20.74 -2.65
N GLY A 385 -6.51 22.07 -2.56
CA GLY A 385 -7.51 22.76 -1.74
C GLY A 385 -8.95 22.45 -2.17
N ALA A 386 -9.89 22.63 -1.23
CA ALA A 386 -11.32 22.46 -1.48
C ALA A 386 -11.82 23.21 -2.73
N GLY A 387 -12.72 22.58 -3.48
CA GLY A 387 -13.21 23.06 -4.77
C GLY A 387 -13.15 21.97 -5.86
N ASP A 388 -12.84 22.37 -7.09
CA ASP A 388 -12.61 21.44 -8.21
C ASP A 388 -11.20 20.82 -8.09
N VAL A 389 -11.14 19.49 -8.01
CA VAL A 389 -9.92 18.69 -7.80
C VAL A 389 -9.85 17.52 -8.79
N SER A 390 -8.72 16.81 -8.85
CA SER A 390 -8.61 15.55 -9.59
C SER A 390 -9.19 14.37 -8.82
N SER A 391 -9.36 13.22 -9.49
CA SER A 391 -9.86 11.97 -8.91
C SER A 391 -8.87 11.26 -7.96
N ILE A 392 -7.67 11.81 -7.82
CA ILE A 392 -6.61 11.41 -6.90
C ILE A 392 -6.03 12.68 -6.27
N GLY A 393 -5.72 12.65 -4.97
CA GLY A 393 -5.14 13.79 -4.29
C GLY A 393 -5.25 13.73 -2.78
N TRP A 394 -4.79 14.79 -2.13
CA TRP A 394 -4.94 15.01 -0.70
C TRP A 394 -5.03 16.50 -0.39
N ASP A 395 -5.53 16.86 0.79
CA ASP A 395 -5.58 18.23 1.29
C ASP A 395 -5.33 18.24 2.80
N GLU A 396 -4.73 19.32 3.29
CA GLU A 396 -4.61 19.65 4.72
C GLU A 396 -5.31 20.99 4.95
N ASN A 397 -6.38 20.98 5.73
CA ASN A 397 -7.26 22.14 5.81
C ASN A 397 -7.90 22.27 7.20
N ILE A 398 -8.67 23.35 7.37
CA ILE A 398 -9.41 23.62 8.60
C ILE A 398 -10.90 23.65 8.26
N VAL A 399 -11.69 22.82 8.94
CA VAL A 399 -13.15 22.79 8.78
C VAL A 399 -13.83 23.57 9.90
N VAL A 400 -14.64 24.57 9.52
CA VAL A 400 -15.52 25.29 10.44
C VAL A 400 -16.94 24.69 10.45
N ARG A 401 -17.41 24.24 9.29
CA ARG A 401 -18.72 23.59 9.13
C ARG A 401 -18.69 22.52 8.06
N ARG A 402 -18.19 22.87 6.88
CA ARG A 402 -18.18 22.02 5.71
C ARG A 402 -17.10 22.43 4.73
N GLN A 403 -16.48 21.45 4.10
CA GLN A 403 -15.60 21.61 2.94
C GLN A 403 -15.96 20.55 1.87
N ASP A 404 -15.89 20.95 0.60
CA ASP A 404 -16.25 20.10 -0.54
C ASP A 404 -15.06 19.97 -1.51
N TYR A 405 -14.83 18.75 -1.98
CA TYR A 405 -13.85 18.40 -3.01
C TYR A 405 -14.57 17.70 -4.15
N GLN A 406 -14.53 18.28 -5.35
CA GLN A 406 -15.37 17.90 -6.46
C GLN A 406 -14.52 17.46 -7.65
N PHE A 407 -14.83 16.30 -8.22
CA PHE A 407 -14.15 15.78 -9.40
C PHE A 407 -15.15 15.07 -10.30
N ASP A 408 -14.87 15.06 -11.60
CA ASP A 408 -15.66 14.32 -12.58
C ASP A 408 -15.03 12.94 -12.78
N LEU A 409 -15.89 11.90 -12.86
CA LEU A 409 -15.45 10.55 -13.18
C LEU A 409 -16.18 10.03 -14.41
N ASP A 410 -15.41 9.46 -15.33
CA ASP A 410 -15.91 8.68 -16.45
C ASP A 410 -15.63 7.19 -16.22
N VAL A 411 -16.68 6.38 -16.13
CA VAL A 411 -16.60 4.96 -15.76
C VAL A 411 -17.17 4.07 -16.87
N ILE A 412 -16.42 3.04 -17.26
CA ILE A 412 -16.95 1.89 -18.01
C ILE A 412 -16.95 0.66 -17.10
N GLY A 413 -18.14 0.16 -16.78
CA GLY A 413 -18.29 -0.94 -15.83
C GLY A 413 -18.34 -0.41 -14.39
N SER A 414 -17.31 -0.70 -13.60
CA SER A 414 -17.18 -0.17 -12.25
C SER A 414 -15.77 0.31 -11.91
N ALA A 415 -15.73 1.46 -11.25
CA ALA A 415 -14.57 2.04 -10.60
C ALA A 415 -14.73 1.89 -9.08
N THR A 416 -13.67 2.16 -8.33
CA THR A 416 -13.74 2.27 -6.86
C THR A 416 -13.19 3.61 -6.44
N ILE A 417 -13.71 4.18 -5.36
CA ILE A 417 -13.08 5.30 -4.66
C ILE A 417 -12.74 4.87 -3.24
N THR A 418 -11.50 5.15 -2.83
CA THR A 418 -11.08 5.04 -1.44
C THR A 418 -10.71 6.42 -0.95
N THR A 419 -11.25 6.83 0.19
CA THR A 419 -10.92 8.11 0.81
C THR A 419 -10.84 7.96 2.31
N THR A 420 -9.89 8.68 2.91
CA THR A 420 -9.71 8.74 4.36
C THR A 420 -9.62 10.19 4.78
N LEU A 421 -10.44 10.54 5.77
CA LEU A 421 -10.38 11.79 6.51
C LEU A 421 -9.78 11.48 7.89
N THR A 422 -8.83 12.29 8.34
CA THR A 422 -8.16 12.12 9.64
C THR A 422 -8.02 13.46 10.34
N TRP A 423 -8.18 13.45 11.66
CA TRP A 423 -7.88 14.59 12.52
C TRP A 423 -7.20 14.11 13.81
N LEU A 424 -6.65 15.03 14.60
CA LEU A 424 -5.87 14.64 15.78
C LEU A 424 -6.65 14.91 17.05
N ARG A 425 -6.44 14.06 18.03
CA ARG A 425 -6.79 14.34 19.41
C ARG A 425 -5.82 15.37 19.98
N HIS A 426 -6.34 16.41 20.60
CA HIS A 426 -5.58 17.49 21.21
C HIS A 426 -5.17 17.09 22.63
N VAL A 427 -3.86 16.98 22.85
CA VAL A 427 -3.27 16.63 24.15
C VAL A 427 -2.25 17.68 24.54
N VAL A 428 -2.31 18.09 25.80
CA VAL A 428 -1.40 19.10 26.39
C VAL A 428 -0.50 18.40 27.40
N ARG A 429 0.82 18.58 27.21
CA ARG A 429 1.85 18.19 28.16
C ARG A 429 2.01 19.24 29.26
N THR A 430 2.05 18.80 30.51
CA THR A 430 2.52 19.59 31.66
C THR A 430 3.77 18.93 32.22
N ASP A 431 4.89 19.63 32.03
CA ASP A 431 6.22 19.27 32.50
C ASP A 431 6.27 19.21 34.04
N ASP A 432 6.95 18.19 34.57
CA ASP A 432 7.12 18.02 36.02
C ASP A 432 8.17 18.97 36.65
N GLY A 433 8.91 19.71 35.79
CA GLY A 433 9.91 20.70 36.14
C GLY A 433 11.35 20.32 35.76
N ASP A 434 11.58 19.16 35.17
CA ASP A 434 12.93 18.72 34.74
C ASP A 434 13.28 19.07 33.28
N GLY A 435 12.28 19.39 32.45
CA GLY A 435 12.46 19.75 31.05
C GLY A 435 12.67 18.58 30.09
N GLU A 436 12.55 17.32 30.54
CA GLU A 436 12.63 16.11 29.72
C GLU A 436 11.23 15.56 29.44
N VAL A 437 10.96 15.11 28.21
CA VAL A 437 9.68 14.43 27.92
C VAL A 437 9.74 13.01 28.47
N ASP A 438 8.90 12.66 29.45
CA ASP A 438 8.94 11.32 30.04
C ASP A 438 7.64 10.87 30.74
N SER A 439 7.70 9.72 31.44
CA SER A 439 6.55 9.12 32.15
C SER A 439 6.05 9.90 33.38
N ASP A 440 6.88 10.79 33.94
CA ASP A 440 6.56 11.56 35.15
C ASP A 440 5.77 12.85 34.80
N ASP A 441 5.80 13.26 33.53
CA ASP A 441 4.93 14.30 32.95
C ASP A 441 3.44 13.98 33.03
N GLN A 442 2.62 15.03 32.93
CA GLN A 442 1.17 14.90 32.79
C GLN A 442 0.70 15.21 31.38
N PHE A 443 0.01 14.26 30.75
CA PHE A 443 -0.63 14.44 29.44
C PHE A 443 -2.16 14.50 29.59
N THR A 444 -2.71 15.68 29.37
CA THR A 444 -4.13 16.01 29.65
C THR A 444 -4.86 16.44 28.39
N LEU A 445 -6.17 16.18 28.31
CA LEU A 445 -6.98 16.60 27.16
C LEU A 445 -7.22 18.11 27.25
N GLY A 446 -7.02 18.82 26.14
CA GLY A 446 -7.28 20.24 26.05
C GLY A 446 -8.79 20.51 26.04
N LEU A 447 -9.29 21.25 27.04
CA LEU A 447 -10.70 21.64 27.27
C LEU A 447 -11.60 20.56 27.90
N ALA A 448 -12.66 21.04 28.56
CA ALA A 448 -13.54 20.24 29.41
C ALA A 448 -14.44 19.32 28.57
N ASP A 449 -13.98 18.06 28.44
CA ASP A 449 -14.70 16.85 28.02
C ASP A 449 -14.69 16.38 26.55
N ASP A 450 -14.00 17.00 25.61
CA ASP A 450 -13.50 16.32 24.40
C ASP A 450 -12.28 17.02 23.76
N GLY A 451 -11.08 16.50 24.02
CA GLY A 451 -9.90 16.87 23.21
C GLY A 451 -9.97 16.31 21.78
N LEU A 452 -11.16 16.13 21.21
CA LEU A 452 -11.37 15.53 19.89
C LEU A 452 -12.73 15.98 19.33
N ASP A 453 -12.70 16.73 18.24
CA ASP A 453 -13.89 17.11 17.48
C ASP A 453 -14.52 15.90 16.76
N ASN A 454 -15.75 16.06 16.25
CA ASN A 454 -16.44 15.03 15.45
C ASN A 454 -16.58 15.47 13.98
N LEU A 455 -15.85 14.81 13.09
CA LEU A 455 -15.91 15.08 11.65
C LEU A 455 -16.53 13.90 10.90
N ASP A 456 -17.46 14.21 10.00
CA ASP A 456 -18.13 13.24 9.13
C ASP A 456 -17.61 13.36 7.68
N LEU A 457 -17.61 12.24 6.95
CA LEU A 457 -17.27 12.18 5.53
C LEU A 457 -18.44 11.65 4.70
N GLU A 458 -18.85 12.39 3.67
CA GLU A 458 -19.88 11.96 2.72
C GLU A 458 -19.36 11.95 1.27
N LEU A 459 -19.80 10.95 0.49
CA LEU A 459 -19.67 10.91 -0.96
C LEU A 459 -21.03 11.21 -1.59
N LEU A 460 -21.08 12.23 -2.44
CA LEU A 460 -22.26 12.62 -3.20
C LEU A 460 -22.03 12.37 -4.69
N ALA A 461 -23.01 11.81 -5.38
CA ALA A 461 -23.07 11.70 -6.85
C ALA A 461 -24.10 12.70 -7.38
N ASP A 462 -23.67 13.63 -8.23
CA ASP A 462 -24.48 14.73 -8.77
C ASP A 462 -25.25 15.50 -7.67
N GLY A 463 -24.62 15.67 -6.50
CA GLY A 463 -25.17 16.35 -5.34
C GLY A 463 -26.14 15.52 -4.49
N VAL A 464 -26.29 14.22 -4.77
CA VAL A 464 -27.09 13.29 -3.96
C VAL A 464 -26.16 12.37 -3.17
N PRO A 465 -26.28 12.28 -1.83
CA PRO A 465 -25.48 11.36 -1.03
C PRO A 465 -25.67 9.91 -1.48
N VAL A 466 -24.56 9.19 -1.66
CA VAL A 466 -24.56 7.76 -2.02
C VAL A 466 -23.84 6.90 -0.98
N ALA A 467 -22.83 7.45 -0.31
CA ALA A 467 -22.09 6.78 0.75
C ALA A 467 -21.67 7.78 1.85
N ARG A 468 -21.54 7.30 3.09
CA ARG A 468 -21.16 8.09 4.27
C ARG A 468 -20.33 7.29 5.25
N SER A 469 -19.45 7.99 5.95
CA SER A 469 -18.65 7.48 7.05
C SER A 469 -18.86 8.46 8.21
N ARG A 470 -19.44 7.94 9.30
CA ARG A 470 -19.87 8.70 10.49
C ARG A 470 -19.65 7.89 11.76
N SER A 471 -18.43 7.90 12.28
CA SER A 471 -18.12 7.39 13.60
C SER A 471 -18.31 8.47 14.65
N THR A 472 -18.81 8.10 15.82
CA THR A 472 -18.88 9.01 16.97
C THR A 472 -17.72 8.81 17.95
N VAL A 473 -16.77 7.93 17.62
CA VAL A 473 -15.68 7.54 18.53
C VAL A 473 -14.31 7.60 17.88
N ASP A 474 -14.21 7.46 16.55
CA ASP A 474 -12.94 7.47 15.82
C ASP A 474 -12.50 8.90 15.46
N ASN A 475 -11.20 9.09 15.27
CA ASN A 475 -10.61 10.29 14.65
C ASN A 475 -10.24 10.06 13.17
N VAL A 476 -10.92 9.09 12.57
CA VAL A 476 -10.71 8.64 11.20
C VAL A 476 -12.08 8.29 10.62
N GLU A 477 -12.41 8.92 9.50
CA GLU A 477 -13.47 8.45 8.63
C GLU A 477 -12.85 7.81 7.38
N HIS A 478 -13.40 6.68 6.95
CA HIS A 478 -12.87 5.92 5.82
C HIS A 478 -14.00 5.37 4.96
N LEU A 479 -13.94 5.67 3.67
CA LEU A 479 -14.87 5.16 2.67
C LEU A 479 -14.12 4.36 1.62
N HIS A 480 -14.65 3.18 1.31
CA HIS A 480 -14.31 2.44 0.11
C HIS A 480 -15.61 2.07 -0.60
N TRP A 481 -15.83 2.65 -1.78
CA TRP A 481 -17.12 2.58 -2.46
C TRP A 481 -16.98 2.27 -3.94
N GLU A 482 -17.90 1.45 -4.46
CA GLU A 482 -17.98 1.13 -5.88
C GLU A 482 -18.76 2.21 -6.64
N ILE A 483 -18.13 2.75 -7.68
CA ILE A 483 -18.70 3.76 -8.57
C ILE A 483 -19.10 3.07 -9.87
N THR A 484 -20.40 3.10 -10.18
CA THR A 484 -20.97 2.39 -11.36
C THR A 484 -21.50 3.33 -12.44
N GLN A 485 -21.43 4.64 -12.20
CA GLN A 485 -21.98 5.65 -13.10
C GLN A 485 -20.98 6.80 -13.26
N SER A 486 -20.74 7.21 -14.51
CA SER A 486 -20.06 8.47 -14.77
C SER A 486 -20.88 9.63 -14.22
N GLY A 487 -20.21 10.68 -13.76
CA GLY A 487 -20.87 11.85 -13.20
C GLY A 487 -19.93 12.69 -12.35
N ARG A 488 -20.49 13.75 -11.76
CA ARG A 488 -19.75 14.62 -10.86
C ARG A 488 -19.87 14.10 -9.44
N TYR A 489 -18.74 13.81 -8.81
CA TYR A 489 -18.68 13.35 -7.44
C TYR A 489 -18.22 14.47 -6.51
N THR A 490 -18.65 14.43 -5.26
CA THR A 490 -18.20 15.35 -4.22
C THR A 490 -17.86 14.56 -2.96
N LEU A 491 -16.63 14.68 -2.50
CA LEU A 491 -16.23 14.34 -1.14
C LEU A 491 -16.52 15.53 -0.25
N GLN A 492 -17.25 15.30 0.83
CA GLN A 492 -17.73 16.34 1.71
C GLN A 492 -17.32 16.04 3.14
N VAL A 493 -16.46 16.91 3.68
CA VAL A 493 -16.07 16.91 5.08
C VAL A 493 -17.04 17.81 5.82
N GLN A 494 -17.68 17.31 6.88
CA GLN A 494 -18.57 18.08 7.73
C GLN A 494 -18.08 18.03 9.17
N ARG A 495 -18.20 19.14 9.89
CA ARG A 495 -18.01 19.19 11.33
C ARG A 495 -19.38 19.10 12.00
N VAL A 496 -19.54 18.15 12.90
CA VAL A 496 -20.75 17.99 13.70
C VAL A 496 -20.53 18.71 15.02
N ASP A 497 -21.30 19.78 15.26
CA ASP A 497 -21.23 20.53 16.52
C ASP A 497 -21.51 19.58 17.72
N VAL A 498 -20.49 19.39 18.56
CA VAL A 498 -20.55 18.71 19.86
C VAL A 498 -20.44 19.73 21.00
N ASP A 499 -21.07 19.46 22.14
CA ASP A 499 -21.09 20.40 23.27
C ASP A 499 -19.66 20.63 23.83
N ASN A 500 -19.18 21.87 23.77
CA ASN A 500 -17.83 22.33 24.19
C ASN A 500 -16.69 22.14 23.18
N ASP A 501 -17.01 21.80 21.93
CA ASP A 501 -16.04 21.75 20.85
C ASP A 501 -15.53 23.14 20.44
N GLY A 502 -14.43 23.19 19.67
CA GLY A 502 -13.85 24.42 19.12
C GLY A 502 -14.78 25.18 18.16
N LEU A 503 -14.28 26.16 17.42
CA LEU A 503 -15.02 26.72 16.26
C LEU A 503 -14.53 26.17 14.93
N ASP A 504 -13.45 25.40 14.97
CA ASP A 504 -12.72 24.86 13.84
C ASP A 504 -11.92 23.62 14.24
N GLU A 505 -11.64 22.74 13.27
CA GLU A 505 -10.75 21.59 13.45
C GLU A 505 -9.81 21.46 12.25
N PRO A 506 -8.48 21.37 12.47
CA PRO A 506 -7.52 20.95 11.45
C PRO A 506 -7.71 19.47 11.09
N TYR A 507 -7.71 19.16 9.80
CA TYR A 507 -7.81 17.80 9.30
C TYR A 507 -6.94 17.60 8.06
N ALA A 508 -6.70 16.34 7.73
CA ALA A 508 -6.25 15.94 6.41
C ALA A 508 -7.23 14.95 5.77
N ILE A 509 -7.43 15.08 4.47
CA ILE A 509 -8.19 14.14 3.66
C ILE A 509 -7.34 13.69 2.48
N ALA A 510 -7.42 12.41 2.13
CA ALA A 510 -6.83 11.87 0.92
C ALA A 510 -7.83 10.99 0.18
N TRP A 511 -7.67 10.88 -1.13
CA TRP A 511 -8.54 10.09 -1.97
C TRP A 511 -7.81 9.50 -3.18
N LEU A 512 -8.30 8.34 -3.59
CA LEU A 512 -7.85 7.61 -4.76
C LEU A 512 -9.05 6.90 -5.37
N ALA A 513 -9.46 7.34 -6.54
CA ALA A 513 -10.35 6.55 -7.38
C ALA A 513 -9.53 5.70 -8.38
N ARG A 514 -9.94 4.44 -8.59
CA ARG A 514 -9.28 3.42 -9.42
C ARG A 514 -10.27 2.78 -10.38
N GLY A 515 -9.78 2.30 -11.53
CA GLY A 515 -10.59 1.52 -12.47
C GLY A 515 -11.38 2.39 -13.44
N PHE A 516 -10.73 3.41 -13.99
CA PHE A 516 -11.27 4.22 -15.08
C PHE A 516 -11.12 3.52 -16.41
N LEU A 517 -11.75 4.07 -17.44
CA LEU A 517 -11.50 3.67 -18.82
C LEU A 517 -9.98 3.73 -19.11
N GLY A 518 -9.38 2.58 -19.45
CA GLY A 518 -7.98 2.45 -19.82
C GLY A 518 -6.93 2.51 -18.69
N ASP A 519 -7.32 2.63 -17.42
CA ASP A 519 -6.42 2.38 -16.29
C ASP A 519 -6.34 0.85 -16.05
N LEU A 520 -5.46 0.20 -16.80
CA LEU A 520 -5.33 -1.25 -16.88
C LEU A 520 -4.49 -1.81 -15.75
N VAL A 521 -3.50 -1.05 -15.26
CA VAL A 521 -2.76 -1.41 -14.04
C VAL A 521 -3.58 -1.14 -12.77
N ALA A 522 -4.78 -0.53 -12.88
CA ALA A 522 -5.71 -0.21 -11.79
C ALA A 522 -5.07 0.65 -10.70
N ASP A 523 -4.32 1.61 -11.18
CA ASP A 523 -3.32 2.40 -10.49
C ASP A 523 -3.84 3.83 -10.24
N GLY A 524 -4.87 4.24 -10.99
CA GLY A 524 -5.56 5.52 -10.87
C GLY A 524 -4.99 6.62 -11.77
N VAL A 525 -3.94 6.33 -12.54
CA VAL A 525 -3.37 7.19 -13.57
C VAL A 525 -3.57 6.52 -14.93
N ILE A 526 -3.60 7.32 -16.00
CA ILE A 526 -3.52 6.84 -17.37
C ILE A 526 -2.10 7.16 -17.85
N ASP A 527 -1.21 6.17 -17.90
CA ASP A 527 0.19 6.37 -18.24
C ASP A 527 0.82 5.24 -19.08
N VAL A 528 2.14 5.25 -19.21
CA VAL A 528 2.91 4.26 -19.98
C VAL A 528 2.68 2.83 -19.48
N ALA A 529 2.47 2.64 -18.17
CA ALA A 529 2.27 1.32 -17.60
C ALA A 529 0.98 0.66 -18.10
N ASP A 530 -0.06 1.46 -18.35
CA ASP A 530 -1.34 0.99 -18.88
C ASP A 530 -1.22 0.55 -20.33
N ILE A 531 -0.63 1.37 -21.20
CA ILE A 531 -0.47 1.01 -22.61
C ILE A 531 0.49 -0.17 -22.78
N ASP A 532 1.51 -0.28 -21.94
CA ASP A 532 2.39 -1.45 -21.90
C ASP A 532 1.65 -2.70 -21.41
N GLN A 533 0.74 -2.56 -20.44
CA GLN A 533 -0.14 -3.65 -20.03
C GLN A 533 -1.12 -4.03 -21.14
N LEU A 534 -1.71 -3.06 -21.84
CA LEU A 534 -2.61 -3.31 -22.96
C LEU A 534 -1.90 -4.07 -24.08
N SER A 535 -0.71 -3.62 -24.48
CA SER A 535 0.13 -4.29 -25.49
C SER A 535 0.41 -5.74 -25.11
N ARG A 536 0.76 -5.99 -23.85
CA ARG A 536 0.96 -7.35 -23.34
C ARG A 536 -0.31 -8.20 -23.40
N ILE A 537 -1.45 -7.67 -22.97
CA ILE A 537 -2.74 -8.38 -22.97
C ILE A 537 -3.17 -8.76 -24.39
N VAL A 538 -3.09 -7.80 -25.33
CA VAL A 538 -3.44 -8.00 -26.74
C VAL A 538 -2.54 -9.07 -27.36
N ARG A 539 -1.22 -9.03 -27.09
CA ARG A 539 -0.26 -10.01 -27.60
C ARG A 539 -0.45 -11.41 -27.02
N ASP A 540 -0.76 -11.51 -25.73
CA ASP A 540 -0.97 -12.78 -25.03
C ASP A 540 -2.32 -13.43 -25.35
N GLY A 541 -3.27 -12.66 -25.90
CA GLY A 541 -4.60 -13.13 -26.30
C GLY A 541 -5.46 -13.62 -25.12
N ARG A 542 -5.17 -13.16 -23.90
CA ARG A 542 -5.98 -13.47 -22.71
C ARG A 542 -7.08 -12.44 -22.58
N TYR A 543 -8.33 -12.87 -22.72
CA TYR A 543 -9.47 -11.99 -22.58
C TYR A 543 -9.51 -11.35 -21.18
N ASP A 544 -9.62 -10.03 -21.18
CA ASP A 544 -9.75 -9.12 -20.04
C ASP A 544 -10.78 -8.05 -20.44
N ASN A 545 -11.88 -7.98 -19.70
CA ASN A 545 -12.97 -7.06 -20.00
C ASN A 545 -12.62 -5.59 -19.74
N LYS A 546 -11.54 -5.30 -19.03
CA LYS A 546 -11.03 -3.93 -18.84
C LYS A 546 -10.22 -3.43 -20.04
N ALA A 547 -9.65 -4.36 -20.81
CA ALA A 547 -8.84 -4.09 -21.99
C ALA A 547 -9.66 -3.99 -23.29
N ASP A 548 -10.92 -4.43 -23.27
CA ASP A 548 -11.88 -4.40 -24.39
C ASP A 548 -12.58 -3.02 -24.39
N LEU A 549 -11.89 -2.02 -24.95
CA LEU A 549 -12.28 -0.61 -24.86
C LEU A 549 -13.41 -0.25 -25.83
N ASP A 550 -13.53 -0.96 -26.96
CA ASP A 550 -14.64 -0.75 -27.91
C ASP A 550 -15.86 -1.65 -27.67
N GLN A 551 -15.75 -2.61 -26.73
CA GLN A 551 -16.79 -3.54 -26.33
C GLN A 551 -17.30 -4.44 -27.46
N ASP A 552 -16.46 -4.73 -28.45
CA ASP A 552 -16.81 -5.64 -29.53
C ASP A 552 -16.63 -7.13 -29.16
N GLY A 553 -16.02 -7.40 -28.00
CA GLY A 553 -15.75 -8.74 -27.48
C GLY A 553 -14.45 -9.37 -27.99
N GLN A 554 -13.58 -8.59 -28.64
CA GLN A 554 -12.24 -8.94 -29.07
C GLN A 554 -11.22 -8.04 -28.35
N LEU A 555 -10.00 -8.55 -28.20
CA LEU A 555 -8.87 -7.76 -27.71
C LEU A 555 -7.86 -7.64 -28.83
N ASP A 556 -7.82 -6.49 -29.47
CA ASP A 556 -7.00 -6.30 -30.65
C ASP A 556 -6.40 -4.87 -30.75
N GLN A 557 -5.82 -4.57 -31.91
CA GLN A 557 -5.17 -3.29 -32.16
C GLN A 557 -6.15 -2.11 -32.04
N ARG A 558 -7.45 -2.35 -32.21
CA ARG A 558 -8.48 -1.32 -32.09
C ARG A 558 -8.58 -0.80 -30.67
N ASP A 559 -8.44 -1.66 -29.67
CA ASP A 559 -8.40 -1.25 -28.26
C ASP A 559 -7.17 -0.39 -27.99
N ARG A 560 -5.99 -0.77 -28.50
CA ARG A 560 -4.78 0.06 -28.38
C ARG A 560 -4.95 1.42 -29.04
N GLU A 561 -5.52 1.48 -30.23
CA GLU A 561 -5.82 2.74 -30.91
C GLU A 561 -6.75 3.62 -30.07
N LEU A 562 -7.82 3.05 -29.48
CA LEU A 562 -8.73 3.80 -28.62
C LEU A 562 -8.06 4.26 -27.33
N TRP A 563 -7.23 3.44 -26.72
CA TRP A 563 -6.46 3.84 -25.55
C TRP A 563 -5.61 5.07 -25.87
N VAL A 564 -4.81 5.01 -26.93
CA VAL A 564 -3.92 6.11 -27.31
C VAL A 564 -4.72 7.36 -27.68
N THR A 565 -5.79 7.21 -28.45
CA THR A 565 -6.46 8.35 -29.09
C THR A 565 -7.62 8.95 -28.30
N GLU A 566 -8.34 8.13 -27.53
CA GLU A 566 -9.56 8.50 -26.81
C GLU A 566 -9.36 8.46 -25.29
N VAL A 567 -8.51 7.57 -24.75
CA VAL A 567 -8.24 7.50 -23.31
C VAL A 567 -7.11 8.47 -22.92
N ALA A 568 -5.89 8.21 -23.37
CA ALA A 568 -4.74 9.07 -23.11
C ALA A 568 -4.81 10.39 -23.90
N GLY A 569 -5.62 10.42 -24.95
CA GLY A 569 -5.82 11.62 -25.76
C GLY A 569 -4.52 12.11 -26.41
N THR A 570 -3.67 11.19 -26.88
CA THR A 570 -2.37 11.50 -27.50
C THR A 570 -2.20 10.84 -28.88
N TYR A 571 -0.98 10.84 -29.44
CA TYR A 571 -0.59 10.27 -30.71
C TYR A 571 0.31 9.04 -30.52
N SER A 572 0.19 8.07 -31.42
CA SER A 572 1.25 7.08 -31.62
C SER A 572 2.52 7.82 -32.04
N GLY A 573 3.61 7.64 -31.29
CA GLY A 573 4.84 8.42 -31.47
C GLY A 573 5.19 9.34 -30.31
N ASP A 574 4.21 9.74 -29.50
CA ASP A 574 4.44 10.51 -28.26
C ASP A 574 4.97 9.55 -27.19
N ALA A 575 6.29 9.47 -27.05
CA ALA A 575 6.95 8.47 -26.20
C ALA A 575 6.93 8.87 -24.71
N ASN A 576 6.80 10.17 -24.43
CA ASN A 576 6.82 10.70 -23.07
C ASN A 576 5.40 10.98 -22.51
N LEU A 577 4.36 10.78 -23.33
CA LEU A 577 2.94 11.03 -23.03
C LEU A 577 2.65 12.50 -22.64
N ASP A 578 3.36 13.46 -23.22
CA ASP A 578 3.11 14.90 -22.97
C ASP A 578 1.95 15.47 -23.82
N GLY A 579 1.34 14.62 -24.65
CA GLY A 579 0.23 14.94 -25.55
C GLY A 579 0.68 15.44 -26.93
N VAL A 580 1.98 15.58 -27.16
CA VAL A 580 2.60 16.06 -28.39
C VAL A 580 3.48 14.95 -28.97
N PHE A 581 3.38 14.74 -30.29
CA PHE A 581 4.35 13.93 -31.00
C PHE A 581 5.31 14.83 -31.78
N ASP A 582 6.57 14.93 -31.35
CA ASP A 582 7.58 15.77 -32.00
C ASP A 582 9.01 15.17 -31.98
N SER A 583 10.02 16.03 -32.20
CA SER A 583 11.42 15.58 -32.24
C SER A 583 11.95 15.09 -30.91
N ASP A 584 11.41 15.56 -29.79
CA ASP A 584 11.89 15.21 -28.46
C ASP A 584 11.56 13.74 -28.16
N ASP A 585 10.41 13.24 -28.61
CA ASP A 585 10.06 11.81 -28.55
C ASP A 585 11.04 10.93 -29.33
N ILE A 586 11.35 11.36 -30.56
CA ILE A 586 12.27 10.61 -31.42
C ILE A 586 13.66 10.57 -30.79
N VAL A 587 14.12 11.70 -30.23
CA VAL A 587 15.40 11.73 -29.52
C VAL A 587 15.35 10.84 -28.29
N HIS A 588 14.26 10.85 -27.53
CA HIS A 588 14.06 10.03 -26.34
C HIS A 588 14.27 8.54 -26.62
N VAL A 589 13.53 7.98 -27.58
CA VAL A 589 13.59 6.54 -27.89
C VAL A 589 14.95 6.12 -28.47
N PHE A 590 15.63 6.98 -29.23
CA PHE A 590 16.97 6.68 -29.74
C PHE A 590 18.07 6.76 -28.67
N VAL A 591 17.86 7.53 -27.59
CA VAL A 591 18.80 7.57 -26.46
C VAL A 591 18.74 6.27 -25.65
N ILE A 592 17.56 5.65 -25.55
CA ILE A 592 17.35 4.37 -24.87
C ILE A 592 18.09 3.24 -25.60
N GLY A 593 18.16 3.32 -26.93
CA GLY A 593 19.08 2.52 -27.74
C GLY A 593 18.60 1.10 -28.05
N GLN A 594 17.28 0.86 -28.01
CA GLN A 594 16.66 -0.43 -28.32
C GLN A 594 16.29 -0.60 -29.81
N TYR A 595 16.45 0.44 -30.64
CA TYR A 595 16.13 0.37 -32.06
C TYR A 595 16.95 -0.71 -32.78
N LEU A 596 16.28 -1.75 -33.29
CA LEU A 596 16.91 -2.89 -33.99
C LEU A 596 18.09 -3.51 -33.20
N ASP A 597 17.91 -3.73 -31.90
CA ASP A 597 18.97 -4.26 -31.02
C ASP A 597 19.10 -5.80 -31.01
N ASP A 598 18.28 -6.51 -31.81
CA ASP A 598 18.16 -7.97 -31.89
C ASP A 598 17.69 -8.66 -30.58
N MET A 599 17.18 -7.91 -29.59
CA MET A 599 16.61 -8.44 -28.36
C MET A 599 15.09 -8.48 -28.46
N ALA A 600 14.51 -9.68 -28.55
CA ALA A 600 13.07 -9.82 -28.66
C ALA A 600 12.33 -9.45 -27.36
N GLN A 601 11.27 -8.66 -27.49
CA GLN A 601 10.29 -8.30 -26.46
C GLN A 601 10.88 -7.57 -25.25
N ASN A 602 11.86 -6.68 -25.49
CA ASN A 602 12.45 -5.84 -24.45
C ASN A 602 12.01 -4.37 -24.48
N SER A 603 11.17 -3.97 -25.45
CA SER A 603 10.68 -2.60 -25.59
C SER A 603 9.26 -2.42 -25.06
N GLY A 604 9.03 -1.29 -24.39
CA GLY A 604 7.70 -0.74 -24.11
C GLY A 604 7.44 0.54 -24.90
N TRP A 605 6.31 1.21 -24.61
CA TRP A 605 5.89 2.42 -25.32
C TRP A 605 6.93 3.55 -25.27
N SER A 606 7.51 3.80 -24.08
CA SER A 606 8.55 4.82 -23.91
C SER A 606 9.87 4.47 -24.60
N ASP A 607 10.08 3.18 -24.90
CA ASP A 607 11.27 2.69 -25.60
C ASP A 607 11.09 2.72 -27.13
N GLY A 608 9.86 2.95 -27.61
CA GLY A 608 9.51 3.09 -29.02
C GLY A 608 8.54 2.03 -29.57
N ASP A 609 8.04 1.10 -28.75
CA ASP A 609 7.06 0.07 -29.15
C ASP A 609 5.64 0.68 -29.29
N TRP A 610 5.43 1.45 -30.35
CA TRP A 610 4.14 2.09 -30.63
C TRP A 610 3.14 1.14 -31.27
N ASN A 611 3.60 0.08 -31.94
CA ASN A 611 2.74 -0.94 -32.53
C ASN A 611 2.31 -2.04 -31.52
N GLY A 612 2.98 -2.14 -30.38
CA GLY A 612 2.65 -3.04 -29.26
C GLY A 612 3.14 -4.48 -29.41
N ASP A 613 4.08 -4.75 -30.31
CA ASP A 613 4.61 -6.10 -30.55
C ASP A 613 5.76 -6.48 -29.59
N GLY A 614 6.33 -5.49 -28.89
CA GLY A 614 7.40 -5.60 -27.89
C GLY A 614 8.79 -5.28 -28.41
N ASP A 615 8.95 -4.92 -29.67
CA ASP A 615 10.23 -4.62 -30.29
C ASP A 615 10.19 -3.19 -30.87
N PHE A 616 11.25 -2.41 -30.70
CA PHE A 616 11.35 -1.09 -31.36
C PHE A 616 12.02 -1.21 -32.75
N ASP A 617 11.23 -1.15 -33.82
CA ASP A 617 11.71 -1.30 -35.19
C ASP A 617 11.09 -0.33 -36.22
N ALA A 618 11.20 -0.66 -37.51
CA ALA A 618 10.69 0.20 -38.59
C ALA A 618 9.15 0.24 -38.65
N GLU A 619 8.45 -0.78 -38.16
CA GLU A 619 7.00 -0.87 -38.13
C GLU A 619 6.39 0.10 -37.10
N ASP A 620 7.09 0.41 -36.01
CA ASP A 620 6.69 1.46 -35.06
C ASP A 620 6.71 2.84 -35.70
N PHE A 621 7.76 3.14 -36.45
CA PHE A 621 7.80 4.38 -37.21
C PHE A 621 6.68 4.47 -38.23
N VAL A 622 6.35 3.36 -38.90
CA VAL A 622 5.18 3.33 -39.79
C VAL A 622 3.92 3.61 -38.99
N THR A 623 3.73 2.98 -37.84
CA THR A 623 2.57 3.18 -36.97
C THR A 623 2.42 4.64 -36.52
N ALA A 624 3.49 5.22 -35.97
CA ALA A 624 3.50 6.61 -35.51
C ALA A 624 3.24 7.61 -36.65
N PHE A 625 3.96 7.49 -37.78
CA PHE A 625 3.80 8.44 -38.88
C PHE A 625 2.52 8.24 -39.71
N VAL A 626 1.97 7.03 -39.76
CA VAL A 626 0.63 6.77 -40.35
C VAL A 626 -0.46 7.31 -39.43
N GLY A 627 -0.31 7.18 -38.11
CA GLY A 627 -1.19 7.80 -37.11
C GLY A 627 -1.22 9.34 -37.22
N GLY A 628 -0.14 9.95 -37.70
CA GLY A 628 -0.03 11.37 -37.93
C GLY A 628 0.38 12.12 -36.66
N GLY A 629 0.04 13.41 -36.53
CA GLY A 629 0.31 14.16 -35.29
C GLY A 629 1.70 14.80 -35.18
N TYR A 630 2.69 14.33 -35.94
CA TYR A 630 4.06 14.85 -35.85
C TYR A 630 4.13 16.38 -36.07
N ASN A 631 4.57 17.11 -35.04
CA ASN A 631 4.62 18.58 -34.99
C ASN A 631 3.27 19.30 -35.19
N LEU A 632 2.14 18.64 -34.88
CA LEU A 632 0.81 19.30 -34.92
C LEU A 632 0.43 19.97 -33.58
N GLY A 633 1.24 19.79 -32.53
CA GLY A 633 0.97 20.26 -31.18
C GLY A 633 0.10 19.27 -30.38
N PRO A 634 -0.38 19.67 -29.18
CA PRO A 634 -1.16 18.80 -28.33
C PRO A 634 -2.42 18.30 -29.05
N ARG A 635 -2.70 17.01 -28.94
CA ARG A 635 -3.96 16.48 -29.46
C ARG A 635 -5.11 17.09 -28.67
N ALA A 636 -6.07 17.69 -29.37
CA ALA A 636 -7.27 18.19 -28.71
C ALA A 636 -8.00 16.99 -28.09
N THR A 637 -8.16 16.98 -26.77
CA THR A 637 -9.08 16.06 -26.10
C THR A 637 -10.45 16.29 -26.73
N ALA A 638 -10.97 15.26 -27.38
CA ALA A 638 -12.37 15.28 -27.76
C ALA A 638 -13.14 15.38 -26.43
N VAL A 639 -13.79 16.52 -26.17
CA VAL A 639 -14.93 16.52 -25.26
C VAL A 639 -15.80 15.35 -25.74
N PRO A 640 -16.07 14.32 -24.93
CA PRO A 640 -16.95 13.25 -25.36
C PRO A 640 -18.25 13.93 -25.79
N GLU A 641 -18.51 13.95 -27.09
CA GLU A 641 -19.79 14.43 -27.57
C GLU A 641 -20.80 13.53 -26.89
N SER A 642 -21.62 14.09 -25.98
CA SER A 642 -22.67 13.38 -25.26
C SER A 642 -23.31 12.38 -26.22
N LEU A 643 -23.11 11.07 -25.99
CA LEU A 643 -23.48 10.02 -26.93
C LEU A 643 -24.90 10.29 -27.42
N SER A 644 -24.97 10.77 -28.65
CA SER A 644 -26.09 11.55 -29.14
C SER A 644 -27.20 10.60 -29.57
N VAL A 645 -28.14 10.31 -28.66
CA VAL A 645 -29.59 10.10 -28.90
C VAL A 645 -30.03 9.05 -29.96
N TRP A 646 -29.14 8.34 -30.64
CA TRP A 646 -29.51 7.45 -31.76
C TRP A 646 -29.51 5.96 -31.43
N GLN A 647 -29.08 5.53 -30.25
CA GLN A 647 -29.09 4.11 -29.87
C GLN A 647 -30.31 3.68 -29.03
N VAL A 648 -31.16 4.61 -28.56
CA VAL A 648 -32.40 4.26 -27.83
C VAL A 648 -33.51 3.69 -28.74
N ALA A 649 -33.36 3.73 -30.07
CA ALA A 649 -34.41 3.26 -30.98
C ALA A 649 -34.37 1.76 -31.34
N VAL A 650 -33.32 1.00 -30.98
CA VAL A 650 -33.19 -0.41 -31.44
C VAL A 650 -33.42 -1.45 -30.32
N LEU A 651 -33.32 -1.07 -29.04
CA LEU A 651 -33.60 -1.99 -27.92
C LEU A 651 -35.08 -2.05 -27.49
N GLY A 652 -35.96 -1.22 -28.07
CA GLY A 652 -37.41 -1.25 -27.81
C GLY A 652 -38.24 -2.25 -28.62
N MET A 653 -37.67 -2.97 -29.60
CA MET A 653 -38.43 -3.84 -30.52
C MET A 653 -38.15 -5.34 -30.42
N LEU A 654 -37.40 -5.79 -29.41
CA LEU A 654 -37.13 -7.23 -29.19
C LEU A 654 -37.82 -7.85 -27.96
N PHE A 655 -38.80 -7.16 -27.36
CA PHE A 655 -39.65 -7.72 -26.29
C PHE A 655 -41.13 -7.96 -26.66
N LEU A 656 -41.45 -8.08 -27.95
CA LEU A 656 -42.77 -8.55 -28.38
C LEU A 656 -42.71 -9.50 -29.58
N ARG A 657 -42.22 -10.74 -29.36
CA ARG A 657 -42.75 -11.89 -30.10
C ARG A 657 -42.37 -13.24 -29.51
N ARG A 658 -43.41 -14.05 -29.27
CA ARG A 658 -43.47 -15.52 -29.07
C ARG A 658 -43.46 -16.07 -27.64
N VAL A 659 -44.65 -16.07 -27.04
CA VAL A 659 -45.32 -17.30 -26.52
C VAL A 659 -46.77 -17.17 -26.98
N TYR A 660 -47.28 -17.88 -27.99
CA TYR A 660 -47.81 -19.24 -27.98
C TYR A 660 -48.13 -19.69 -29.42
N PRO A 661 -48.36 -21.00 -29.67
CA PRO A 661 -49.56 -21.33 -30.42
C PRO A 661 -50.40 -22.48 -29.85
N ASN A 662 -51.69 -22.39 -30.21
CA ASN A 662 -52.76 -23.40 -30.28
C ASN A 662 -53.77 -23.48 -29.12
N GLY A 663 -54.99 -23.03 -29.44
CA GLY A 663 -56.23 -23.31 -28.72
C GLY A 663 -57.31 -22.33 -29.17
N GLY A 664 -58.11 -22.71 -30.17
CA GLY A 664 -59.20 -21.88 -30.71
C GLY A 664 -60.44 -21.84 -29.81
N GLY A 665 -61.28 -20.82 -30.02
CA GLY A 665 -62.66 -20.78 -29.50
C GLY A 665 -63.14 -19.38 -29.13
N ASP A 666 -63.98 -18.81 -29.99
CA ASP A 666 -65.13 -17.92 -29.72
C ASP A 666 -64.95 -16.54 -29.05
N TYR A 667 -65.18 -15.49 -29.85
CA TYR A 667 -65.71 -14.17 -29.47
C TYR A 667 -67.26 -14.24 -29.37
N PRO A 668 -68.02 -13.17 -28.98
CA PRO A 668 -67.65 -11.83 -28.48
C PRO A 668 -68.45 -11.40 -27.23
N PHE A 669 -68.12 -10.26 -26.60
CA PHE A 669 -69.12 -9.21 -26.31
C PHE A 669 -68.46 -7.86 -25.96
N LEU A 670 -68.84 -6.84 -26.74
CA LEU A 670 -68.62 -5.42 -26.52
C LEU A 670 -69.42 -4.91 -25.31
N LYS A 671 -68.85 -4.02 -24.48
CA LYS A 671 -69.26 -2.59 -24.36
C LYS A 671 -68.56 -1.84 -23.19
N PRO A 672 -68.55 -0.49 -23.23
CA PRO A 672 -67.51 0.39 -22.65
C PRO A 672 -68.00 1.29 -21.50
N CYS A 673 -67.09 2.01 -20.82
CA CYS A 673 -67.24 3.39 -20.30
C CYS A 673 -65.89 3.88 -19.74
N ARG A 674 -65.31 4.99 -20.25
CA ARG A 674 -65.28 6.35 -19.64
C ARG A 674 -64.78 6.33 -18.18
N ARG A 675 -63.66 6.98 -17.85
CA ARG A 675 -63.38 8.41 -18.01
C ARG A 675 -61.89 8.68 -18.13
#